data_AF-A0A3D0DPD9-F1
#
_entry.id   AF-A0A3D0DPD9-F1
#
_cell.length_a   1.000
_cell.length_b   1.000
_cell.length_c   1.000
_cell.angle_alpha   90.00
_cell.angle_beta   90.00
_cell.angle_gamma   90.00
#
_symmetry.space_group_name_H-M   'P 1'
#
loop_
_entity.id
_entity.type
_entity.pdbx_description
1 polymer ?
#
loop_
_entity_poly.entity_id
_entity_poly.type
_entity_poly.pdbx_seq_one_letter_code
_entity_poly.pdbx_strand_id
1 'polypeptide(L)'
;MRRRFKIDFAKSLITILVLGLSNPLAAGLGNVNAEEVSSSEDGYSWVNTGLLTDGDFEQSLDDWEIVLDDTAENAGTTIKVDEWASNNTSSIFNIWNNDADSRSVSLTKTITLPKGNYKLGFIQEGAEGVSGLSVLLGDKEVTCPATNGWDIWSDEIFTPVLTVEDEIEVKLGISGEITPGYWGDFDDIILYSYEEVEKEVRAFDYDTTPVSIEPVESDLVAEKVDGLANGFITGFDLSSYLSIRKSGATYKDFDGNELTDSGFFNLLKDNGVNYVRLRVWVDPTDGAGNYYGGGNCDVKTAAEIGKYATDAGMRVLVDFHYSDFWTDPGKQTAPKLWKELELEEKAETLKKWTETSLQELIDSGVDVGMVQIGNETTTGFCGEKTRVNMCTLFKAGSEGVQAIEKANDKKIMIAIHLTNPDSIDYVGYAKDLDTNGVVYDVFATSYYPYWHGTLDNLKTKLSAVAEKYNKYVMVAETSYVRTIEDGDGWENTESEKKLTTDDFPYEISEQGQVNHFRNVISTISSIDNNKGIGVFWWEPAWIPVNNYAGATDKEAVLENNKAIWEKYGSGWATSAAADYDKNVGEWYGGSAVDNESVFDFDGKALESLKLFNLIRGGSTATNGLSKIYDASAAFEEGEDIILPEKVGVLYKDGTKDEAKVKWDKEDISLVEKSGVGNYTVKGIATYNDLEFDVICKVEITIQNLIREKNYGFEDGDKEWKFTGSADKNRITNEESNQRTGSYNYHFYDGSDFTCGIEQSIKLSRGIYKYGGYIQGGDCGDNANIYIYAKTKDIEYKESAVLTGWKEWKNPEITDIVISEDDTELSIGLNITAAGGGWGSADDFYLYRVGDAPEVTPTTTPTPSSAPTSAPTSSLTPTPAVSPTITPVTDPTITPSVEPTEKPSEDPTVTPTAAPTETKEKNQPAEKGTVIKYKNSGNSYVVTSSDVKNPTVSYKKPKNKKVTKVIVPKNIVYGGITYKVTAIDSNAFSGCKKLKKVTVGSNVTSIKKNAFKGCTKLKTINIKSKVLKSVGRNAIKGINKKAVIKVPSSKLKAYKKLFKTGKGLKKTMKFKKNS
;
A
#
# COMPACT_ATOMS: atom_id res chain seq x y z
N MET A 1 0.90 63.33 34.17
CA MET A 1 -0.52 63.36 34.60
C MET A 1 -1.03 61.93 34.61
N ARG A 2 -1.36 61.40 35.81
CA ARG A 2 -2.10 60.14 36.16
C ARG A 2 -1.54 58.79 35.63
N ARG A 3 -0.82 57.99 36.45
CA ARG A 3 -1.24 56.98 37.48
C ARG A 3 -1.77 55.67 36.83
N ARG A 4 -1.00 54.56 36.79
CA ARG A 4 -0.84 53.47 37.81
C ARG A 4 -2.15 53.08 38.50
N PHE A 5 -2.55 51.80 38.43
CA PHE A 5 -2.77 50.90 39.59
C PHE A 5 -3.00 49.43 39.16
N LYS A 6 -2.18 48.53 39.72
CA LYS A 6 -2.44 47.12 40.04
C LYS A 6 -3.51 47.02 41.15
N ILE A 7 -4.12 45.84 41.33
CA ILE A 7 -4.61 45.16 42.56
C ILE A 7 -5.69 44.16 42.03
N ASP A 8 -5.55 42.83 42.06
CA ASP A 8 -5.32 41.83 43.12
C ASP A 8 -6.54 41.58 44.04
N PHE A 9 -6.71 40.31 44.45
CA PHE A 9 -7.58 39.74 45.51
C PHE A 9 -9.00 39.18 45.22
N ALA A 10 -9.05 37.84 45.27
CA ALA A 10 -9.73 36.98 46.28
C ALA A 10 -11.22 36.58 46.19
N LYS A 11 -11.37 35.24 46.26
CA LYS A 11 -12.35 34.38 46.97
C LYS A 11 -13.57 35.08 47.62
N SER A 12 -14.78 34.59 47.31
CA SER A 12 -15.76 34.25 48.36
C SER A 12 -16.87 33.30 47.91
N LEU A 13 -17.11 32.32 48.78
CA LEU A 13 -18.32 31.52 49.04
C LEU A 13 -19.65 32.13 48.55
N ILE A 14 -20.53 31.29 47.96
CA ILE A 14 -21.99 31.38 48.18
C ILE A 14 -22.62 29.98 48.29
N THR A 15 -23.18 29.75 49.47
CA THR A 15 -24.18 28.74 49.86
C THR A 15 -25.56 29.10 49.33
N ILE A 16 -26.28 28.19 48.65
CA ILE A 16 -27.78 28.19 48.57
C ILE A 16 -28.25 26.72 48.48
N LEU A 17 -28.69 26.08 49.58
CA LEU A 17 -30.05 26.02 50.15
C LEU A 17 -31.08 25.26 49.27
N VAL A 18 -31.38 24.04 49.73
CA VAL A 18 -32.39 23.10 49.23
C VAL A 18 -33.76 23.44 49.81
N LEU A 19 -34.77 23.59 48.94
CA LEU A 19 -36.21 23.36 49.14
C LEU A 19 -36.74 23.04 47.73
N GLY A 20 -37.32 21.90 47.36
CA GLY A 20 -38.10 20.94 48.11
C GLY A 20 -39.52 20.91 47.55
N LEU A 21 -39.75 20.24 46.41
CA LEU A 21 -41.06 19.73 46.00
C LEU A 21 -40.91 18.35 45.31
N SER A 22 -41.12 17.33 46.14
CA SER A 22 -41.71 15.99 45.90
C SER A 22 -42.39 15.78 44.54
N ASN A 23 -42.30 14.64 43.84
CA ASN A 23 -42.69 13.28 44.26
C ASN A 23 -42.42 12.26 43.08
N PRO A 24 -42.58 10.91 43.21
CA PRO A 24 -41.65 9.94 43.81
C PRO A 24 -41.38 8.66 42.96
N LEU A 25 -40.55 7.76 43.52
CA LEU A 25 -40.31 6.31 43.22
C LEU A 25 -39.37 6.01 42.03
N ALA A 26 -38.29 5.23 42.17
CA ALA A 26 -38.06 4.09 43.05
C ALA A 26 -36.60 4.03 43.56
N ALA A 27 -36.47 3.51 44.78
CA ALA A 27 -35.25 3.34 45.56
C ALA A 27 -34.42 2.13 45.11
N GLY A 28 -33.10 2.19 45.38
CA GLY A 28 -32.27 0.98 45.36
C GLY A 28 -30.76 1.22 45.47
N LEU A 29 -30.31 1.62 46.66
CA LEU A 29 -29.00 1.39 47.27
C LEU A 29 -27.75 2.02 46.63
N GLY A 30 -27.06 2.81 47.45
CA GLY A 30 -25.89 3.60 47.07
C GLY A 30 -24.57 2.91 47.37
N ASN A 31 -23.50 3.59 46.95
CA ASN A 31 -22.21 3.54 47.63
C ASN A 31 -21.72 4.98 47.83
N VAL A 32 -21.21 5.23 49.03
CA VAL A 32 -20.77 6.51 49.56
C VAL A 32 -19.26 6.71 49.30
N ASN A 33 -18.91 7.93 48.86
CA ASN A 33 -17.63 8.63 48.79
C ASN A 33 -16.30 7.86 48.88
N ALA A 34 -15.46 8.07 47.87
CA ALA A 34 -14.05 8.41 48.08
C ALA A 34 -13.76 9.67 47.25
N GLU A 35 -13.10 10.67 47.86
CA GLU A 35 -12.60 11.85 47.16
C GLU A 35 -11.67 11.39 46.05
N GLU A 36 -12.06 11.60 44.79
CA GLU A 36 -11.13 11.55 43.66
C GLU A 36 -10.07 12.61 43.91
N VAL A 37 -8.81 12.19 44.08
CA VAL A 37 -7.66 13.05 43.80
C VAL A 37 -7.84 13.49 42.35
N SER A 38 -8.34 14.70 42.16
CA SER A 38 -8.66 15.26 40.86
C SER A 38 -7.43 15.19 39.96
N SER A 39 -7.66 14.79 38.71
CA SER A 39 -6.70 14.85 37.61
C SER A 39 -5.80 16.10 37.68
N SER A 40 -4.49 15.84 37.72
CA SER A 40 -3.37 16.77 37.48
C SER A 40 -3.41 18.10 38.25
N GLU A 41 -2.91 18.08 39.49
CA GLU A 41 -2.07 19.20 39.93
C GLU A 41 -0.78 19.20 39.10
N ASP A 42 -0.30 20.39 38.71
CA ASP A 42 0.94 20.56 37.95
C ASP A 42 2.09 19.80 38.64
N GLY A 43 2.67 18.83 37.96
CA GLY A 43 3.88 18.13 38.43
C GLY A 43 3.68 16.74 39.03
N TYR A 44 2.48 16.15 39.08
CA TYR A 44 2.29 14.78 39.60
C TYR A 44 1.51 13.89 38.62
N SER A 45 1.95 12.64 38.42
CA SER A 45 1.26 11.67 37.54
C SER A 45 1.33 10.24 38.06
N TRP A 46 0.38 9.42 37.61
CA TRP A 46 0.39 7.98 37.88
C TRP A 46 1.39 7.29 36.96
N VAL A 47 2.40 6.64 37.53
CA VAL A 47 3.46 5.92 36.80
C VAL A 47 3.40 4.44 37.13
N ASN A 48 3.66 3.57 36.15
CA ASN A 48 3.79 2.13 36.40
C ASN A 48 5.02 1.90 37.28
N THR A 49 4.82 1.28 38.44
CA THR A 49 5.87 1.04 39.44
C THR A 49 6.90 0.01 38.99
N GLY A 50 6.54 -0.90 38.08
CA GLY A 50 7.34 -2.09 37.76
C GLY A 50 7.53 -3.07 38.92
N LEU A 51 6.94 -2.80 40.09
CA LEU A 51 7.07 -3.65 41.28
C LEU A 51 6.24 -4.94 41.12
N LEU A 52 5.09 -4.85 40.46
CA LEU A 52 4.29 -6.03 40.11
C LEU A 52 4.85 -6.66 38.83
N THR A 53 5.62 -7.74 38.99
CA THR A 53 6.10 -8.56 37.89
C THR A 53 4.99 -9.53 37.42
N ASP A 54 4.87 -9.70 36.10
CA ASP A 54 3.93 -10.62 35.44
C ASP A 54 2.44 -10.34 35.71
N GLY A 55 2.05 -9.05 35.66
CA GLY A 55 0.65 -8.63 35.71
C GLY A 55 -0.08 -8.67 34.36
N ASP A 56 0.68 -8.76 33.28
CA ASP A 56 0.26 -9.02 31.90
C ASP A 56 0.25 -10.53 31.57
N PHE A 57 0.68 -11.38 32.50
CA PHE A 57 0.63 -12.84 32.41
C PHE A 57 1.49 -13.46 31.30
N GLU A 58 2.50 -12.75 30.81
CA GLU A 58 3.43 -13.21 29.77
C GLU A 58 4.50 -14.20 30.28
N GLN A 59 4.60 -14.36 31.59
CA GLN A 59 5.53 -15.26 32.27
C GLN A 59 4.76 -16.40 32.98
N SER A 60 5.36 -17.02 33.99
CA SER A 60 4.71 -18.10 34.75
C SER A 60 3.95 -17.57 35.97
N LEU A 61 2.81 -18.21 36.30
CA LEU A 61 2.02 -17.95 37.52
C LEU A 61 2.68 -18.45 38.81
N ASP A 62 3.96 -18.84 38.79
CA ASP A 62 4.59 -19.51 39.92
C ASP A 62 4.63 -18.62 41.18
N ASP A 63 4.64 -17.30 40.98
CA ASP A 63 4.61 -16.28 42.05
C ASP A 63 3.19 -15.79 42.41
N TRP A 64 2.16 -16.36 41.80
CA TRP A 64 0.76 -16.05 42.07
C TRP A 64 0.08 -17.16 42.88
N GLU A 65 -0.59 -16.78 43.97
CA GLU A 65 -1.44 -17.68 44.74
C GLU A 65 -2.83 -17.79 44.07
N ILE A 66 -3.15 -18.98 43.56
CA ILE A 66 -4.45 -19.30 42.97
C ILE A 66 -5.22 -20.22 43.91
N VAL A 67 -6.42 -19.78 44.31
CA VAL A 67 -7.35 -20.59 45.10
C VAL A 67 -8.67 -20.68 44.34
N LEU A 68 -9.11 -21.91 44.09
CA LEU A 68 -10.44 -22.24 43.57
C LEU A 68 -11.06 -23.26 44.54
N ASP A 69 -12.37 -23.15 44.78
CA ASP A 69 -13.15 -24.09 45.59
C ASP A 69 -12.77 -25.56 45.35
N ASP A 70 -12.42 -26.28 46.41
CA ASP A 70 -11.90 -27.65 46.39
C ASP A 70 -12.93 -28.70 45.96
N THR A 71 -14.20 -28.29 45.85
CA THR A 71 -15.31 -29.11 45.33
C THR A 71 -15.66 -28.80 43.86
N ALA A 72 -14.87 -27.99 43.17
CA ALA A 72 -15.07 -27.65 41.76
C ALA A 72 -14.69 -28.81 40.82
N GLU A 73 -15.65 -29.30 40.04
CA GLU A 73 -15.42 -30.35 39.03
C GLU A 73 -15.32 -29.78 37.61
N ASN A 74 -16.05 -28.69 37.31
CA ASN A 74 -16.07 -28.06 35.98
C ASN A 74 -15.85 -26.53 36.01
N ALA A 75 -15.29 -26.00 37.10
CA ALA A 75 -14.74 -24.64 37.15
C ALA A 75 -13.22 -24.69 37.11
N GLY A 76 -12.58 -23.59 36.70
CA GLY A 76 -11.14 -23.55 36.58
C GLY A 76 -10.58 -22.16 36.31
N THR A 77 -9.26 -22.09 36.39
CA THR A 77 -8.46 -20.95 35.97
C THR A 77 -7.31 -21.44 35.09
N THR A 78 -6.86 -20.61 34.15
CA THR A 78 -5.72 -20.93 33.29
C THR A 78 -5.10 -19.66 32.74
N ILE A 79 -3.81 -19.68 32.43
CA ILE A 79 -3.28 -18.76 31.44
C ILE A 79 -3.53 -19.36 30.06
N LYS A 80 -4.07 -18.54 29.16
CA LYS A 80 -4.21 -18.90 27.75
C LYS A 80 -3.68 -17.77 26.88
N VAL A 81 -3.16 -18.12 25.71
CA VAL A 81 -2.95 -17.14 24.64
C VAL A 81 -4.24 -17.09 23.81
N ASP A 82 -4.87 -15.92 23.73
CA ASP A 82 -6.00 -15.70 22.80
C ASP A 82 -5.55 -14.84 21.63
N GLU A 83 -4.98 -15.47 20.60
CA GLU A 83 -4.56 -14.83 19.33
C GLU A 83 -5.71 -14.06 18.61
N TRP A 84 -6.95 -14.24 19.07
CA TRP A 84 -8.15 -13.66 18.50
C TRP A 84 -8.70 -12.47 19.30
N ALA A 85 -8.22 -12.21 20.52
CA ALA A 85 -8.50 -10.98 21.26
C ALA A 85 -7.92 -9.76 20.53
N SER A 86 -8.60 -8.62 20.62
CA SER A 86 -8.27 -7.39 19.88
C SER A 86 -7.40 -6.42 20.66
N ASN A 87 -7.33 -6.57 21.98
CA ASN A 87 -6.50 -5.74 22.87
C ASN A 87 -5.19 -6.42 23.27
N ASN A 88 -5.06 -7.73 23.05
CA ASN A 88 -3.83 -8.45 23.31
C ASN A 88 -3.74 -9.69 22.38
N THR A 89 -2.55 -10.03 21.88
CA THR A 89 -2.27 -11.27 21.14
C THR A 89 -1.42 -12.25 21.94
N SER A 90 -1.19 -11.97 23.21
CA SER A 90 -0.33 -12.73 24.09
C SER A 90 -1.14 -13.35 25.23
N SER A 91 -0.51 -13.68 26.35
CA SER A 91 -1.10 -14.46 27.44
C SER A 91 -2.10 -13.63 28.26
N ILE A 92 -3.16 -14.28 28.74
CA ILE A 92 -4.20 -13.66 29.58
C ILE A 92 -4.62 -14.62 30.69
N PHE A 93 -5.04 -14.07 31.83
CA PHE A 93 -5.60 -14.87 32.91
C PHE A 93 -7.08 -15.13 32.69
N ASN A 94 -7.43 -16.38 32.44
CA ASN A 94 -8.79 -16.84 32.21
C ASN A 94 -9.36 -17.54 33.44
N ILE A 95 -10.62 -17.22 33.75
CA ILE A 95 -11.42 -17.86 34.80
C ILE A 95 -12.74 -18.36 34.19
N TRP A 96 -13.23 -19.52 34.61
CA TRP A 96 -14.57 -20.01 34.25
C TRP A 96 -15.23 -20.85 35.34
N ASN A 97 -16.57 -20.88 35.32
CA ASN A 97 -17.39 -21.77 36.14
C ASN A 97 -18.48 -22.43 35.28
N ASN A 98 -18.35 -23.73 35.00
CA ASN A 98 -19.40 -24.53 34.35
C ASN A 98 -20.16 -25.44 35.34
N ASP A 99 -19.89 -25.33 36.64
CA ASP A 99 -20.65 -26.06 37.65
C ASP A 99 -22.05 -25.46 37.84
N ALA A 100 -22.94 -26.23 38.48
CA ALA A 100 -24.31 -25.80 38.77
C ALA A 100 -24.39 -24.76 39.90
N ASP A 101 -23.36 -24.68 40.75
CA ASP A 101 -23.26 -23.79 41.90
C ASP A 101 -22.22 -22.69 41.66
N SER A 102 -22.38 -21.55 42.35
CA SER A 102 -21.37 -20.49 42.35
C SER A 102 -20.06 -20.99 42.97
N ARG A 103 -18.93 -20.50 42.47
CA ARG A 103 -17.60 -20.90 42.95
C ARG A 103 -16.80 -19.70 43.43
N SER A 104 -16.16 -19.84 44.59
CA SER A 104 -15.19 -18.87 45.06
C SER A 104 -13.87 -19.05 44.32
N VAL A 105 -13.30 -17.96 43.84
CA VAL A 105 -12.02 -17.93 43.13
C VAL A 105 -11.19 -16.74 43.59
N SER A 106 -9.88 -16.93 43.71
CA SER A 106 -8.92 -15.85 43.89
C SER A 106 -7.62 -16.12 43.13
N LEU A 107 -7.06 -15.07 42.56
CA LEU A 107 -5.72 -14.98 42.00
C LEU A 107 -5.06 -13.80 42.71
N THR A 108 -4.04 -14.04 43.52
CA THR A 108 -3.48 -12.99 44.36
C THR A 108 -1.97 -13.10 44.50
N LYS A 109 -1.32 -11.96 44.74
CA LYS A 109 0.11 -11.86 44.99
C LYS A 109 0.35 -10.92 46.16
N THR A 110 1.34 -11.23 46.98
CA THR A 110 1.77 -10.34 48.07
C THR A 110 2.96 -9.53 47.59
N ILE A 111 2.91 -8.22 47.78
CA ILE A 111 3.96 -7.30 47.38
C ILE A 111 4.29 -6.33 48.52
N THR A 112 5.56 -5.92 48.61
CA THR A 112 6.00 -4.87 49.53
C THR A 112 5.88 -3.52 48.84
N LEU A 113 5.12 -2.60 49.42
CA LEU A 113 4.96 -1.23 48.94
C LEU A 113 5.71 -0.26 49.85
N PRO A 114 6.65 0.56 49.32
CA PRO A 114 7.23 1.64 50.09
C PRO A 114 6.21 2.77 50.29
N LYS A 115 6.56 3.76 51.13
CA LYS A 115 5.74 4.96 51.34
C LYS A 115 5.33 5.61 50.01
N GLY A 116 4.04 5.84 49.81
CA GLY A 116 3.51 6.42 48.57
C GLY A 116 1.99 6.30 48.42
N ASN A 117 1.47 6.78 47.30
CA ASN A 117 0.07 6.57 46.92
C ASN A 117 0.01 5.61 45.75
N TYR A 118 -0.82 4.57 45.85
CA TYR A 118 -0.88 3.50 44.86
C TYR A 118 -2.30 3.24 44.39
N LYS A 119 -2.42 2.74 43.17
CA LYS A 119 -3.66 2.13 42.67
C LYS A 119 -3.32 0.97 41.75
N LEU A 120 -4.20 -0.01 41.67
CA LEU A 120 -4.08 -1.12 40.72
C LEU A 120 -4.99 -0.84 39.54
N GLY A 121 -4.41 -0.77 38.34
CA GLY A 121 -5.13 -0.77 37.08
C GLY A 121 -5.28 -2.20 36.57
N PHE A 122 -6.38 -2.47 35.89
CA PHE A 122 -6.60 -3.73 35.17
C PHE A 122 -7.58 -3.52 34.03
N ILE A 123 -7.53 -4.42 33.06
CA ILE A 123 -8.58 -4.57 32.06
C ILE A 123 -9.21 -5.95 32.20
N GLN A 124 -10.48 -6.04 31.82
CA GLN A 124 -11.20 -7.30 31.83
C GLN A 124 -12.16 -7.43 30.67
N GLU A 125 -12.45 -8.67 30.33
CA GLU A 125 -13.64 -9.05 29.60
C GLU A 125 -14.29 -10.30 30.21
N GLY A 126 -15.47 -10.67 29.71
CA GLY A 126 -16.17 -11.84 30.24
C GLY A 126 -17.60 -11.97 29.76
N ALA A 127 -18.27 -12.98 30.30
CA ALA A 127 -19.68 -13.27 30.08
C ALA A 127 -20.57 -12.05 30.43
N GLU A 128 -21.51 -11.71 29.54
CA GLU A 128 -22.36 -10.52 29.70
C GLU A 128 -23.08 -10.53 31.05
N GLY A 129 -22.76 -9.55 31.90
CA GLY A 129 -23.27 -9.47 33.26
C GLY A 129 -22.19 -9.07 34.27
N VAL A 130 -22.59 -9.00 35.54
CA VAL A 130 -21.66 -8.76 36.65
C VAL A 130 -21.02 -10.10 37.02
N SER A 131 -19.70 -10.11 37.16
CA SER A 131 -18.91 -11.32 37.41
C SER A 131 -19.02 -11.84 38.84
N GLY A 132 -19.27 -10.95 39.80
CA GLY A 132 -19.13 -11.23 41.23
C GLY A 132 -17.67 -11.20 41.71
N LEU A 133 -16.73 -10.81 40.84
CA LEU A 133 -15.33 -10.60 41.14
C LEU A 133 -15.06 -9.14 41.55
N SER A 134 -14.01 -8.97 42.32
CA SER A 134 -13.43 -7.68 42.65
C SER A 134 -11.92 -7.71 42.47
N VAL A 135 -11.34 -6.56 42.19
CA VAL A 135 -9.89 -6.35 42.18
C VAL A 135 -9.50 -5.63 43.47
N LEU A 136 -8.46 -6.13 44.12
CA LEU A 136 -8.03 -5.69 45.44
C LEU A 136 -6.58 -5.18 45.43
N LEU A 137 -6.33 -4.18 46.27
CA LEU A 137 -5.02 -3.63 46.61
C LEU A 137 -5.03 -3.30 48.10
N GLY A 138 -4.54 -4.23 48.93
CA GLY A 138 -4.60 -4.11 50.39
C GLY A 138 -6.04 -4.07 50.90
N ASP A 139 -6.41 -2.97 51.56
CA ASP A 139 -7.77 -2.72 52.05
C ASP A 139 -8.68 -2.03 51.00
N LYS A 140 -8.16 -1.73 49.81
CA LYS A 140 -8.91 -1.12 48.72
C LYS A 140 -9.44 -2.20 47.79
N GLU A 141 -10.69 -2.06 47.41
CA GLU A 141 -11.40 -3.02 46.56
C GLU A 141 -12.27 -2.27 45.55
N VAL A 142 -12.27 -2.75 44.30
CA VAL A 142 -13.22 -2.32 43.27
C VAL A 142 -13.95 -3.54 42.72
N THR A 143 -15.28 -3.53 42.81
CA THR A 143 -16.10 -4.57 42.19
C THR A 143 -15.97 -4.46 40.67
N CYS A 144 -15.70 -5.59 40.03
CA CYS A 144 -15.58 -5.66 38.59
C CYS A 144 -16.91 -5.22 37.93
N PRO A 145 -16.89 -4.19 37.06
CA PRO A 145 -18.08 -3.76 36.36
C PRO A 145 -18.59 -4.84 35.41
N ALA A 146 -19.84 -4.71 34.98
CA ALA A 146 -20.45 -5.67 34.07
C ALA A 146 -19.67 -5.76 32.75
N THR A 147 -19.30 -6.97 32.36
CA THR A 147 -18.63 -7.24 31.09
C THR A 147 -19.67 -7.43 29.99
N ASN A 148 -19.23 -7.38 28.73
CA ASN A 148 -20.13 -7.30 27.56
C ASN A 148 -19.95 -8.44 26.55
N GLY A 149 -19.38 -9.57 27.00
CA GLY A 149 -19.05 -10.72 26.16
C GLY A 149 -17.67 -10.61 25.50
N TRP A 150 -17.20 -11.74 24.98
CA TRP A 150 -15.87 -11.92 24.38
C TRP A 150 -15.49 -10.89 23.33
N ASP A 151 -14.22 -10.51 23.38
CA ASP A 151 -13.50 -9.45 22.67
C ASP A 151 -14.16 -8.06 22.84
N ILE A 152 -14.56 -7.77 24.09
CA ILE A 152 -15.02 -6.46 24.55
C ILE A 152 -14.38 -6.19 25.91
N TRP A 153 -13.11 -5.84 25.85
CA TRP A 153 -12.33 -5.35 26.97
C TRP A 153 -12.89 -4.03 27.51
N SER A 154 -12.84 -3.88 28.82
CA SER A 154 -13.08 -2.60 29.47
C SER A 154 -12.00 -1.58 29.08
N ASP A 155 -12.30 -0.29 29.26
CA ASP A 155 -11.22 0.66 29.53
C ASP A 155 -10.50 0.23 30.83
N GLU A 156 -9.31 0.77 31.10
CA GLU A 156 -8.60 0.47 32.34
C GLU A 156 -9.41 0.90 33.56
N ILE A 157 -9.64 -0.06 34.46
CA ILE A 157 -10.39 0.13 35.70
C ILE A 157 -9.38 0.21 36.83
N PHE A 158 -9.59 1.12 37.76
CA PHE A 158 -8.67 1.33 38.88
C PHE A 158 -9.33 1.00 40.22
N THR A 159 -8.55 0.44 41.14
CA THR A 159 -8.89 0.44 42.56
C THR A 159 -8.93 1.87 43.11
N PRO A 160 -9.63 2.11 44.24
CA PRO A 160 -9.38 3.31 45.04
C PRO A 160 -7.89 3.44 45.40
N VAL A 161 -7.46 4.68 45.64
CA VAL A 161 -6.08 4.97 46.03
C VAL A 161 -5.78 4.38 47.41
N LEU A 162 -4.70 3.61 47.49
CA LEU A 162 -4.08 3.14 48.72
C LEU A 162 -2.94 4.11 49.08
N THR A 163 -3.08 4.82 50.19
CA THR A 163 -1.99 5.61 50.77
C THR A 163 -1.22 4.76 51.78
N VAL A 164 0.08 4.64 51.54
CA VAL A 164 1.04 3.89 52.34
C VAL A 164 1.95 4.90 53.04
N GLU A 165 1.87 4.95 54.37
CA GLU A 165 2.63 5.93 55.18
C GLU A 165 4.05 5.46 55.53
N ASP A 166 4.21 4.15 55.70
CA ASP A 166 5.47 3.44 55.94
C ASP A 166 5.44 2.16 55.09
N GLU A 167 6.60 1.55 54.83
CA GLU A 167 6.67 0.31 54.04
C GLU A 167 5.77 -0.79 54.63
N ILE A 168 4.89 -1.36 53.80
CA ILE A 168 3.96 -2.43 54.18
C ILE A 168 3.94 -3.55 53.15
N GLU A 169 3.64 -4.77 53.59
CA GLU A 169 3.23 -5.85 52.70
C GLU A 169 1.72 -5.77 52.45
N VAL A 170 1.31 -5.81 51.19
CA VAL A 170 -0.10 -5.86 50.79
C VAL A 170 -0.37 -7.03 49.86
N LYS A 171 -1.56 -7.61 50.00
CA LYS A 171 -2.11 -8.54 49.02
C LYS A 171 -2.78 -7.74 47.92
N LEU A 172 -2.55 -8.11 46.67
CA LEU A 172 -3.23 -7.57 45.49
C LEU A 172 -3.72 -8.70 44.58
N GLY A 173 -4.66 -8.40 43.69
CA GLY A 173 -5.13 -9.34 42.67
C GLY A 173 -6.65 -9.34 42.52
N ILE A 174 -7.20 -10.48 42.12
CA ILE A 174 -8.62 -10.68 41.82
C ILE A 174 -9.20 -11.68 42.81
N SER A 175 -10.39 -11.42 43.36
CA SER A 175 -11.12 -12.40 44.18
C SER A 175 -12.62 -12.20 44.12
N GLY A 176 -13.39 -13.26 44.33
CA GLY A 176 -14.84 -13.17 44.50
C GLY A 176 -15.55 -14.47 44.18
N GLU A 177 -16.87 -14.39 43.99
CA GLU A 177 -17.71 -15.54 43.62
C GLU A 177 -18.18 -15.42 42.18
N ILE A 178 -17.89 -16.44 41.36
CA ILE A 178 -18.32 -16.52 39.97
C ILE A 178 -19.56 -17.41 39.85
N THR A 179 -20.61 -16.90 39.21
CA THR A 179 -21.88 -17.61 39.04
C THR A 179 -21.80 -18.75 37.99
N PRO A 180 -22.71 -19.74 38.03
CA PRO A 180 -22.82 -20.77 36.99
C PRO A 180 -22.86 -20.21 35.56
N GLY A 181 -22.00 -20.71 34.69
CA GLY A 181 -21.85 -20.28 33.30
C GLY A 181 -21.00 -19.02 33.10
N TYR A 182 -20.41 -18.46 34.15
CA TYR A 182 -19.49 -17.33 34.03
C TYR A 182 -18.17 -17.76 33.41
N TRP A 183 -17.62 -16.90 32.57
CA TRP A 183 -16.22 -16.94 32.16
C TRP A 183 -15.73 -15.50 32.04
N GLY A 184 -14.46 -15.26 32.34
CA GLY A 184 -13.84 -13.94 32.29
C GLY A 184 -12.37 -14.04 31.98
N ASP A 185 -11.84 -12.97 31.41
CA ASP A 185 -10.44 -12.80 31.07
C ASP A 185 -9.96 -11.49 31.70
N PHE A 186 -8.79 -11.54 32.34
CA PHE A 186 -8.13 -10.41 32.96
C PHE A 186 -6.73 -10.27 32.38
N ASP A 187 -6.29 -9.02 32.26
CA ASP A 187 -5.03 -8.67 31.63
C ASP A 187 -4.58 -7.28 32.11
N ASP A 188 -3.33 -6.91 31.82
CA ASP A 188 -2.66 -5.66 32.20
C ASP A 188 -2.93 -5.26 33.66
N ILE A 189 -2.72 -6.17 34.62
CA ILE A 189 -2.76 -5.81 36.04
C ILE A 189 -1.52 -4.98 36.36
N ILE A 190 -1.67 -3.66 36.38
CA ILE A 190 -0.57 -2.71 36.53
C ILE A 190 -0.68 -1.99 37.87
N LEU A 191 0.37 -2.04 38.67
CA LEU A 191 0.47 -1.25 39.90
C LEU A 191 1.06 0.13 39.58
N TYR A 192 0.28 1.17 39.83
CA TYR A 192 0.70 2.56 39.66
C TYR A 192 1.05 3.24 40.98
N SER A 193 2.07 4.08 40.99
CA SER A 193 2.37 5.04 42.06
C SER A 193 2.02 6.46 41.59
N TYR A 194 1.56 7.31 42.49
CA TYR A 194 1.37 8.75 42.22
C TYR A 194 2.63 9.48 42.62
N GLU A 195 3.42 9.84 41.63
CA GLU A 195 4.75 10.43 41.81
C GLU A 195 4.77 11.86 41.28
N GLU A 196 5.63 12.68 41.88
CA GLU A 196 6.00 13.97 41.32
C GLU A 196 6.77 13.70 40.02
N VAL A 197 6.10 13.94 38.90
CA VAL A 197 6.71 13.92 37.59
C VAL A 197 6.85 15.38 37.17
N GLU A 198 8.04 15.95 37.39
CA GLU A 198 8.47 17.10 36.63
C GLU A 198 8.50 16.67 35.14
N LYS A 199 7.36 16.77 34.44
CA LYS A 199 7.35 16.78 32.98
C LYS A 199 7.96 18.11 32.58
N GLU A 200 9.30 18.19 32.60
CA GLU A 200 10.02 19.35 32.07
C GLU A 200 9.55 19.52 30.62
N VAL A 201 8.78 20.57 30.37
CA VAL A 201 8.38 20.90 29.00
C VAL A 201 9.66 21.33 28.30
N ARG A 202 10.26 20.40 27.55
CA ARG A 202 11.44 20.63 26.72
C ARG A 202 11.08 21.71 25.68
N ALA A 203 11.35 22.95 26.05
CA ALA A 203 11.11 24.11 25.21
C ALA A 203 12.33 24.34 24.31
N PHE A 204 12.04 24.62 23.04
CA PHE A 204 13.06 24.92 22.04
C PHE A 204 12.78 26.29 21.45
N ASP A 205 13.85 27.04 21.18
CA ASP A 205 13.75 28.32 20.50
C ASP A 205 13.39 28.08 19.03
N TYR A 206 12.14 28.36 18.70
CA TYR A 206 11.59 28.25 17.36
C TYR A 206 11.21 29.65 16.91
N ASP A 207 11.93 30.15 15.89
CA ASP A 207 11.68 31.48 15.37
C ASP A 207 10.34 31.52 14.62
N THR A 208 9.30 31.91 15.34
CA THR A 208 7.93 32.05 14.84
C THR A 208 7.69 33.33 14.07
N THR A 209 8.70 34.20 13.91
CA THR A 209 8.52 35.43 13.13
C THR A 209 8.23 35.07 11.68
N PRO A 210 7.28 35.75 11.01
CA PRO A 210 7.00 35.47 9.60
C PRO A 210 8.21 35.79 8.73
N VAL A 211 8.56 34.87 7.82
CA VAL A 211 9.62 35.08 6.85
C VAL A 211 9.25 36.20 5.86
N SER A 212 10.21 37.07 5.61
CA SER A 212 10.06 38.19 4.69
C SER A 212 11.33 38.33 3.85
N ILE A 213 11.30 37.72 2.67
CA ILE A 213 12.31 37.92 1.62
C ILE A 213 11.65 38.46 0.36
N GLU A 214 12.42 39.13 -0.49
CA GLU A 214 11.95 39.61 -1.79
C GLU A 214 11.59 38.43 -2.71
N PRO A 215 10.67 38.64 -3.67
CA PRO A 215 10.36 37.63 -4.69
C PRO A 215 11.61 37.16 -5.43
N VAL A 216 11.68 35.85 -5.69
CA VAL A 216 12.82 35.20 -6.33
C VAL A 216 12.66 35.24 -7.85
N GLU A 217 13.72 35.65 -8.55
CA GLU A 217 13.78 35.55 -10.01
C GLU A 217 13.96 34.09 -10.44
N SER A 218 12.96 33.59 -11.16
CA SER A 218 12.90 32.21 -11.63
C SER A 218 11.91 32.04 -12.77
N ASP A 219 12.11 31.02 -13.60
CA ASP A 219 11.12 30.56 -14.58
C ASP A 219 10.04 29.64 -13.97
N LEU A 220 10.27 29.16 -12.75
CA LEU A 220 9.32 28.38 -11.96
C LEU A 220 8.37 29.31 -11.23
N VAL A 221 7.10 28.91 -11.17
CA VAL A 221 6.03 29.65 -10.48
C VAL A 221 5.86 29.06 -9.08
N ALA A 222 5.93 29.91 -8.07
CA ALA A 222 5.61 29.55 -6.70
C ALA A 222 4.88 30.69 -6.03
N GLU A 223 3.71 30.40 -5.47
CA GLU A 223 3.07 31.31 -4.54
C GLU A 223 3.76 31.21 -3.18
N LYS A 224 4.10 32.38 -2.62
CA LYS A 224 4.55 32.49 -1.24
C LYS A 224 3.57 31.80 -0.29
N VAL A 225 4.10 31.10 0.71
CA VAL A 225 3.30 30.61 1.84
C VAL A 225 3.20 31.71 2.89
N ASP A 226 2.01 32.31 2.99
CA ASP A 226 1.75 33.40 3.93
C ASP A 226 1.92 32.95 5.39
N GLY A 227 2.62 33.77 6.17
CA GLY A 227 2.85 33.52 7.59
C GLY A 227 3.82 32.38 7.90
N LEU A 228 4.55 31.84 6.90
CA LEU A 228 5.57 30.83 7.13
C LEU A 228 6.61 31.34 8.13
N ALA A 229 6.86 30.60 9.20
CA ALA A 229 7.83 30.96 10.23
C ALA A 229 9.26 30.97 9.67
N ASN A 230 10.08 31.92 10.09
CA ASN A 230 11.48 32.04 9.70
C ASN A 230 12.30 30.83 10.17
N GLY A 231 11.94 30.27 11.33
CA GLY A 231 12.49 29.03 11.86
C GLY A 231 11.94 27.74 11.24
N PHE A 232 11.00 27.82 10.28
CA PHE A 232 10.46 26.63 9.63
C PHE A 232 11.58 25.85 8.93
N ILE A 233 11.69 24.57 9.26
CA ILE A 233 12.76 23.70 8.80
C ILE A 233 12.51 23.34 7.33
N THR A 234 13.49 23.68 6.50
CA THR A 234 13.56 23.36 5.08
C THR A 234 14.85 22.61 4.87
N GLY A 235 14.77 21.29 5.04
CA GLY A 235 15.95 20.44 5.10
C GLY A 235 16.11 19.54 3.90
N PHE A 236 17.35 19.12 3.63
CA PHE A 236 17.69 18.08 2.66
C PHE A 236 18.36 16.90 3.37
N ASP A 237 18.00 15.67 3.02
CA ASP A 237 18.76 14.47 3.37
C ASP A 237 19.89 14.29 2.35
N LEU A 238 21.14 14.36 2.80
CA LEU A 238 22.33 14.35 1.93
C LEU A 238 23.25 13.17 2.25
N SER A 239 22.72 12.09 2.80
CA SER A 239 23.59 11.06 3.37
C SER A 239 24.39 10.29 2.30
N SER A 240 23.90 10.21 1.06
CA SER A 240 24.65 9.63 -0.07
C SER A 240 25.81 10.51 -0.59
N TYR A 241 25.85 11.79 -0.22
CA TYR A 241 26.73 12.80 -0.83
C TYR A 241 28.20 12.38 -0.90
N LEU A 242 28.77 11.91 0.20
CA LEU A 242 30.19 11.57 0.24
C LEU A 242 30.55 10.37 -0.61
N SER A 243 29.70 9.33 -0.67
CA SER A 243 29.99 8.17 -1.51
C SER A 243 29.93 8.55 -2.99
N ILE A 244 28.97 9.39 -3.38
CA ILE A 244 28.84 9.93 -4.74
C ILE A 244 30.05 10.76 -5.14
N ARG A 245 30.53 11.65 -4.26
CA ARG A 245 31.76 12.43 -4.48
C ARG A 245 32.98 11.54 -4.61
N LYS A 246 33.14 10.55 -3.72
CA LYS A 246 34.24 9.58 -3.76
C LYS A 246 34.21 8.70 -5.01
N SER A 247 33.02 8.48 -5.58
CA SER A 247 32.83 7.79 -6.85
C SER A 247 33.25 8.61 -8.09
N GLY A 248 33.51 9.91 -7.93
CA GLY A 248 33.99 10.80 -9.00
C GLY A 248 32.93 11.72 -9.59
N ALA A 249 31.70 11.72 -9.07
CA ALA A 249 30.67 12.66 -9.51
C ALA A 249 31.02 14.09 -9.08
N THR A 250 30.61 15.05 -9.90
CA THR A 250 30.84 16.48 -9.66
C THR A 250 29.50 17.20 -9.54
N TYR A 251 29.44 18.21 -8.67
CA TYR A 251 28.31 19.12 -8.60
C TYR A 251 28.73 20.48 -9.13
N LYS A 252 27.82 21.17 -9.81
CA LYS A 252 28.06 22.45 -10.45
C LYS A 252 26.96 23.45 -10.07
N ASP A 253 27.31 24.73 -10.07
CA ASP A 253 26.34 25.82 -9.89
C ASP A 253 25.42 25.98 -11.12
N PHE A 254 24.52 26.97 -11.07
CA PHE A 254 23.59 27.30 -12.16
C PHE A 254 24.30 27.69 -13.47
N ASP A 255 25.53 28.21 -13.39
CA ASP A 255 26.35 28.61 -14.54
C ASP A 255 27.18 27.44 -15.10
N GLY A 256 27.20 26.30 -14.39
CA GLY A 256 27.94 25.10 -14.77
C GLY A 256 29.38 25.04 -14.23
N ASN A 257 29.75 25.91 -13.28
CA ASN A 257 31.06 25.85 -12.63
C ASN A 257 31.07 24.75 -11.57
N GLU A 258 32.09 23.90 -11.58
CA GLU A 258 32.27 22.84 -10.58
C GLU A 258 32.48 23.42 -9.18
N LEU A 259 31.83 22.80 -8.20
CA LEU A 259 31.83 23.20 -6.81
C LEU A 259 32.78 22.35 -5.97
N THR A 260 33.47 23.00 -5.04
CA THR A 260 34.08 22.32 -3.89
C THR A 260 33.00 21.83 -2.93
N ASP A 261 33.36 20.99 -1.96
CA ASP A 261 32.38 20.51 -0.98
C ASP A 261 31.75 21.68 -0.20
N SER A 262 32.56 22.63 0.30
CA SER A 262 32.03 23.86 0.90
C SER A 262 31.18 24.69 -0.07
N GLY A 263 31.56 24.76 -1.36
CA GLY A 263 30.77 25.44 -2.38
C GLY A 263 29.38 24.82 -2.59
N PHE A 264 29.29 23.49 -2.55
CA PHE A 264 28.03 22.76 -2.62
C PHE A 264 27.11 23.10 -1.44
N PHE A 265 27.58 22.99 -0.19
CA PHE A 265 26.74 23.29 0.98
C PHE A 265 26.39 24.78 1.08
N ASN A 266 27.28 25.69 0.66
CA ASN A 266 26.97 27.12 0.57
C ASN A 266 25.87 27.40 -0.46
N LEU A 267 25.92 26.76 -1.63
CA LEU A 267 24.87 26.88 -2.64
C LEU A 267 23.51 26.45 -2.08
N LEU A 268 23.47 25.34 -1.33
CA LEU A 268 22.24 24.87 -0.68
C LEU A 268 21.73 25.90 0.34
N LYS A 269 22.62 26.41 1.20
CA LYS A 269 22.29 27.44 2.20
C LYS A 269 21.71 28.69 1.54
N ASP A 270 22.36 29.19 0.50
CA ASP A 270 21.97 30.39 -0.24
C ASP A 270 20.59 30.22 -0.91
N ASN A 271 20.23 28.98 -1.26
CA ASN A 271 18.93 28.62 -1.81
C ASN A 271 17.88 28.24 -0.76
N GLY A 272 18.16 28.54 0.50
CA GLY A 272 17.19 28.50 1.58
C GLY A 272 17.18 27.23 2.40
N VAL A 273 18.08 26.27 2.15
CA VAL A 273 18.23 25.10 3.03
C VAL A 273 18.78 25.56 4.39
N ASN A 274 18.16 25.11 5.48
CA ASN A 274 18.57 25.47 6.84
C ASN A 274 18.87 24.26 7.74
N TYR A 275 18.64 23.06 7.23
CA TYR A 275 18.91 21.79 7.90
C TYR A 275 19.45 20.75 6.93
N VAL A 276 20.31 19.86 7.41
CA VAL A 276 20.71 18.64 6.72
C VAL A 276 20.32 17.43 7.56
N ARG A 277 19.61 16.47 6.98
CA ARG A 277 19.32 15.17 7.58
C ARG A 277 20.38 14.16 7.14
N LEU A 278 20.83 13.33 8.08
CA LEU A 278 21.84 12.30 7.83
C LEU A 278 21.42 10.99 8.48
N ARG A 279 21.12 9.97 7.66
CA ARG A 279 20.94 8.60 8.16
C ARG A 279 22.26 8.05 8.69
N VAL A 280 22.19 7.25 9.75
CA VAL A 280 23.35 6.64 10.39
C VAL A 280 23.02 5.20 10.77
N TRP A 281 23.83 4.28 10.24
CA TRP A 281 23.84 2.86 10.55
C TRP A 281 24.89 2.53 11.59
N VAL A 282 24.67 1.43 12.31
CA VAL A 282 25.54 1.00 13.41
C VAL A 282 26.86 0.45 12.87
N ASP A 283 26.82 -0.53 11.99
CA ASP A 283 27.97 -1.07 11.28
C ASP A 283 27.58 -1.52 9.86
N PRO A 284 27.63 -0.63 8.85
CA PRO A 284 27.20 -0.93 7.49
C PRO A 284 28.24 -1.71 6.68
N THR A 285 28.87 -2.72 7.30
CA THR A 285 29.86 -3.58 6.67
C THR A 285 29.55 -5.07 6.87
N ASP A 286 30.09 -5.91 6.01
CA ASP A 286 30.02 -7.38 6.13
C ASP A 286 30.99 -7.97 7.18
N GLY A 287 31.73 -7.13 7.90
CA GLY A 287 32.79 -7.54 8.83
C GLY A 287 34.13 -7.93 8.16
N ALA A 288 34.16 -8.08 6.83
CA ALA A 288 35.39 -8.20 6.04
C ALA A 288 35.89 -6.83 5.52
N GLY A 289 35.16 -5.76 5.84
CA GLY A 289 35.48 -4.39 5.45
C GLY A 289 34.83 -3.94 4.14
N ASN A 290 33.94 -4.76 3.56
CA ASN A 290 33.13 -4.33 2.43
C ASN A 290 31.88 -3.63 2.94
N TYR A 291 31.62 -2.42 2.45
CA TYR A 291 30.45 -1.67 2.82
C TYR A 291 29.20 -2.16 2.08
N TYR A 292 28.04 -2.02 2.73
CA TYR A 292 26.73 -2.41 2.20
C TYR A 292 26.16 -1.48 1.12
N GLY A 293 26.78 -0.35 0.84
CA GLY A 293 26.26 0.64 -0.11
C GLY A 293 25.32 1.65 0.53
N GLY A 294 24.46 2.26 -0.27
CA GLY A 294 23.45 3.22 0.18
C GLY A 294 24.03 4.47 0.84
N GLY A 295 25.25 4.85 0.49
CA GLY A 295 25.99 5.97 1.09
C GLY A 295 27.06 5.58 2.10
N ASN A 296 27.11 4.32 2.53
CA ASN A 296 28.02 3.83 3.58
C ASN A 296 27.89 4.65 4.88
N CYS A 297 26.64 4.92 5.27
CA CYS A 297 26.30 5.97 6.22
C CYS A 297 26.61 5.58 7.68
N ASP A 298 27.87 5.56 8.08
CA ASP A 298 28.31 5.41 9.48
C ASP A 298 28.47 6.76 10.20
N VAL A 299 28.79 6.73 11.51
CA VAL A 299 28.96 7.93 12.34
C VAL A 299 30.03 8.87 11.78
N LYS A 300 31.12 8.32 11.22
CA LYS A 300 32.22 9.12 10.65
C LYS A 300 31.81 9.84 9.39
N THR A 301 31.09 9.16 8.51
CA THR A 301 30.52 9.72 7.29
C THR A 301 29.54 10.85 7.64
N ALA A 302 28.68 10.63 8.64
CA ALA A 302 27.78 11.67 9.13
C ALA A 302 28.51 12.85 9.80
N ALA A 303 29.63 12.61 10.50
CA ALA A 303 30.45 13.69 11.07
C ALA A 303 31.04 14.59 10.00
N GLU A 304 31.57 13.99 8.93
CA GLU A 304 32.17 14.73 7.80
C GLU A 304 31.11 15.55 7.05
N ILE A 305 29.97 14.96 6.68
CA ILE A 305 28.87 15.70 6.01
C ILE A 305 28.29 16.76 6.95
N GLY A 306 28.04 16.40 8.20
CA GLY A 306 27.47 17.30 9.20
C GLY A 306 28.36 18.51 9.47
N LYS A 307 29.69 18.34 9.37
CA LYS A 307 30.63 19.45 9.47
C LYS A 307 30.49 20.41 8.28
N TYR A 308 30.38 19.91 7.05
CA TYR A 308 30.15 20.79 5.90
C TYR A 308 28.84 21.57 6.01
N ALA A 309 27.78 20.91 6.48
CA ALA A 309 26.50 21.57 6.74
C ALA A 309 26.62 22.68 7.81
N THR A 310 27.33 22.38 8.90
CA THR A 310 27.56 23.33 10.00
C THR A 310 28.40 24.52 9.57
N ASP A 311 29.48 24.29 8.82
CA ASP A 311 30.37 25.34 8.31
C ASP A 311 29.62 26.28 7.33
N ALA A 312 28.62 25.76 6.62
CA ALA A 312 27.70 26.56 5.78
C ALA A 312 26.56 27.24 6.57
N GLY A 313 26.47 27.03 7.89
CA GLY A 313 25.44 27.63 8.74
C GLY A 313 24.07 26.95 8.67
N MET A 314 24.05 25.63 8.43
CA MET A 314 22.88 24.77 8.55
C MET A 314 23.00 23.86 9.77
N ARG A 315 21.88 23.53 10.40
CA ARG A 315 21.84 22.56 11.51
C ARG A 315 21.72 21.14 10.99
N VAL A 316 22.00 20.15 11.83
CA VAL A 316 21.93 18.73 11.46
C VAL A 316 20.83 18.00 12.22
N LEU A 317 20.04 17.20 11.49
CA LEU A 317 19.20 16.13 12.02
C LEU A 317 19.96 14.81 11.83
N VAL A 318 20.31 14.15 12.93
CA VAL A 318 20.96 12.84 12.91
C VAL A 318 19.89 11.75 13.01
N ASP A 319 19.73 10.96 11.95
CA ASP A 319 18.76 9.87 11.90
C ASP A 319 19.44 8.54 12.19
N PHE A 320 19.35 8.11 13.44
CA PHE A 320 19.86 6.81 13.84
C PHE A 320 18.85 5.74 13.45
N HIS A 321 19.22 4.90 12.49
CA HIS A 321 18.37 3.79 12.05
C HIS A 321 18.31 2.65 13.08
N TYR A 322 19.34 2.54 13.94
CA TYR A 322 19.53 1.39 14.85
C TYR A 322 19.44 0.05 14.11
N SER A 323 20.13 0.00 12.98
CA SER A 323 20.35 -1.15 12.11
C SER A 323 21.68 -0.96 11.39
N ASP A 324 22.22 -2.04 10.83
CA ASP A 324 23.41 -1.96 9.97
C ASP A 324 23.07 -1.56 8.53
N PHE A 325 21.79 -1.52 8.17
CA PHE A 325 21.36 -1.14 6.81
C PHE A 325 19.97 -0.51 6.80
N TRP A 326 19.40 -0.30 5.61
CA TRP A 326 18.09 0.33 5.41
C TRP A 326 17.01 -0.20 6.35
N THR A 327 16.25 0.73 6.94
CA THR A 327 15.05 0.42 7.73
C THR A 327 13.83 1.11 7.13
N ASP A 328 12.74 0.35 7.02
CA ASP A 328 11.45 0.75 6.47
C ASP A 328 10.34 -0.12 7.13
N PRO A 329 9.04 0.02 6.83
CA PRO A 329 8.00 -0.80 7.43
C PRO A 329 8.10 -2.31 7.16
N GLY A 330 8.85 -2.72 6.14
CA GLY A 330 9.16 -4.12 5.86
C GLY A 330 10.44 -4.62 6.53
N LYS A 331 11.37 -3.71 6.88
CA LYS A 331 12.72 -4.02 7.35
C LYS A 331 13.07 -3.22 8.60
N GLN A 332 13.22 -3.90 9.73
CA GLN A 332 13.64 -3.30 11.01
C GLN A 332 14.65 -4.22 11.70
N THR A 333 15.61 -4.75 10.94
CA THR A 333 16.59 -5.74 11.42
C THR A 333 17.48 -5.13 12.50
N ALA A 334 17.68 -5.82 13.62
CA ALA A 334 18.65 -5.40 14.62
C ALA A 334 20.08 -5.47 14.06
N PRO A 335 20.99 -4.55 14.45
CA PRO A 335 22.41 -4.63 14.12
C PRO A 335 22.99 -6.01 14.42
N LYS A 336 23.99 -6.45 13.63
CA LYS A 336 24.61 -7.78 13.76
C LYS A 336 25.02 -8.09 15.20
N LEU A 337 25.59 -7.10 15.89
CA LEU A 337 26.09 -7.24 17.26
C LEU A 337 24.99 -7.25 18.33
N TRP A 338 23.78 -6.81 18.02
CA TRP A 338 22.68 -6.65 18.99
C TRP A 338 21.59 -7.71 18.82
N LYS A 339 21.68 -8.51 17.76
CA LYS A 339 20.62 -9.44 17.34
C LYS A 339 20.30 -10.50 18.39
N GLU A 340 21.31 -10.98 19.10
CA GLU A 340 21.18 -12.04 20.11
C GLU A 340 21.06 -11.48 21.55
N LEU A 341 20.96 -10.15 21.71
CA LEU A 341 20.77 -9.54 23.03
C LEU A 341 19.29 -9.59 23.43
N GLU A 342 19.06 -9.88 24.71
CA GLU A 342 17.76 -9.71 25.35
C GLU A 342 17.35 -8.23 25.39
N LEU A 343 16.06 -7.96 25.58
CA LEU A 343 15.49 -6.61 25.41
C LEU A 343 16.19 -5.54 26.27
N GLU A 344 16.45 -5.82 27.54
CA GLU A 344 17.05 -4.87 28.48
C GLU A 344 18.53 -4.62 28.17
N GLU A 345 19.29 -5.68 27.85
CA GLU A 345 20.70 -5.57 27.45
C GLU A 345 20.84 -4.83 26.11
N LYS A 346 19.90 -5.07 25.19
CA LYS A 346 19.78 -4.34 23.93
C LYS A 346 19.45 -2.87 24.16
N ALA A 347 18.57 -2.54 25.11
CA ALA A 347 18.24 -1.17 25.49
C ALA A 347 19.47 -0.43 26.04
N GLU A 348 20.21 -1.04 26.96
CA GLU A 348 21.45 -0.48 27.51
C GLU A 348 22.51 -0.24 26.42
N THR A 349 22.68 -1.23 25.53
CA THR A 349 23.61 -1.15 24.40
C THR A 349 23.22 -0.02 23.44
N LEU A 350 21.94 0.08 23.09
CA LEU A 350 21.39 1.12 22.22
C LEU A 350 21.60 2.51 22.81
N LYS A 351 21.30 2.69 24.10
CA LYS A 351 21.55 3.94 24.83
C LYS A 351 23.02 4.31 24.76
N LYS A 352 23.92 3.37 25.08
CA LYS A 352 25.36 3.65 25.11
C LYS A 352 25.92 4.00 23.73
N TRP A 353 25.45 3.30 22.70
CA TRP A 353 25.81 3.61 21.32
C TRP A 353 25.31 4.98 20.89
N THR A 354 24.09 5.37 21.30
CA THR A 354 23.52 6.70 21.04
C THR A 354 24.38 7.80 21.68
N GLU A 355 24.74 7.66 22.96
CA GLU A 355 25.60 8.61 23.67
C GLU A 355 26.94 8.79 22.96
N THR A 356 27.60 7.67 22.63
CA THR A 356 28.95 7.68 22.06
C THR A 356 28.95 8.28 20.66
N SER A 357 28.00 7.87 19.81
CA SER A 357 27.88 8.35 18.44
C SER A 357 27.52 9.83 18.39
N LEU A 358 26.60 10.28 19.24
CA LEU A 358 26.19 11.68 19.29
C LEU A 358 27.31 12.57 19.83
N GLN A 359 28.08 12.12 20.83
CA GLN A 359 29.25 12.85 21.30
C GLN A 359 30.31 12.96 20.20
N GLU A 360 30.59 11.90 19.43
CA GLU A 360 31.55 11.93 18.32
C GLU A 360 31.16 12.97 17.25
N LEU A 361 29.86 13.08 16.93
CA LEU A 361 29.36 14.11 16.00
C LEU A 361 29.56 15.53 16.57
N ILE A 362 29.23 15.75 17.84
CA ILE A 362 29.41 17.06 18.50
C ILE A 362 30.90 17.43 18.58
N ASP A 363 31.77 16.49 18.95
CA ASP A 363 33.22 16.69 19.04
C ASP A 363 33.84 17.00 17.67
N SER A 364 33.24 16.51 16.59
CA SER A 364 33.61 16.81 15.21
C SER A 364 33.16 18.21 14.76
N GLY A 365 32.48 18.96 15.62
CA GLY A 365 32.01 20.32 15.36
C GLY A 365 30.67 20.39 14.63
N VAL A 366 29.87 19.32 14.65
CA VAL A 366 28.55 19.29 14.02
C VAL A 366 27.52 20.03 14.89
N ASP A 367 26.79 20.99 14.32
CA ASP A 367 25.64 21.60 14.98
C ASP A 367 24.41 20.69 14.92
N VAL A 368 24.43 19.63 15.73
CA VAL A 368 23.27 18.75 15.90
C VAL A 368 22.13 19.52 16.56
N GLY A 369 21.03 19.67 15.83
CA GLY A 369 19.80 20.32 16.31
C GLY A 369 18.64 19.37 16.55
N MET A 370 18.68 18.17 15.97
CA MET A 370 17.68 17.14 16.17
C MET A 370 18.30 15.75 16.04
N VAL A 371 17.78 14.78 16.79
CA VAL A 371 18.10 13.35 16.65
C VAL A 371 16.80 12.60 16.44
N GLN A 372 16.75 11.77 15.41
CA GLN A 372 15.65 10.86 15.14
C GLN A 372 16.00 9.47 15.68
N ILE A 373 15.15 8.95 16.56
CA ILE A 373 15.33 7.65 17.21
C ILE A 373 14.56 6.60 16.39
N GLY A 374 15.25 6.00 15.43
CA GLY A 374 14.70 5.03 14.49
C GLY A 374 14.05 5.66 13.26
N ASN A 375 14.18 4.97 12.12
CA ASN A 375 13.60 5.40 10.85
C ASN A 375 12.41 4.52 10.44
N GLU A 376 11.29 5.18 10.12
CA GLU A 376 10.03 4.58 9.68
C GLU A 376 9.58 3.36 10.52
N THR A 377 9.63 3.49 11.85
CA THR A 377 9.43 2.41 12.84
C THR A 377 7.96 2.00 13.00
N THR A 378 7.23 1.93 11.90
CA THR A 378 5.78 1.71 11.87
C THR A 378 5.39 0.34 12.42
N THR A 379 6.19 -0.68 12.10
CA THR A 379 5.89 -2.11 12.32
C THR A 379 6.92 -2.81 13.21
N GLY A 380 8.04 -2.16 13.50
CA GLY A 380 9.11 -2.70 14.31
C GLY A 380 10.19 -1.65 14.55
N PHE A 381 11.15 -1.97 15.41
CA PHE A 381 12.31 -1.12 15.71
C PHE A 381 13.44 -1.98 16.29
N CYS A 382 14.63 -1.94 15.68
CA CYS A 382 15.82 -2.65 16.16
C CYS A 382 15.56 -4.15 16.47
N GLY A 383 14.88 -4.84 15.55
CA GLY A 383 14.50 -6.26 15.66
C GLY A 383 13.20 -6.53 16.40
N GLU A 384 12.76 -5.61 17.26
CA GLU A 384 11.53 -5.75 18.06
C GLU A 384 10.27 -5.43 17.24
N LYS A 385 9.16 -6.08 17.61
CA LYS A 385 7.87 -5.97 16.88
C LYS A 385 6.68 -5.60 17.74
N THR A 386 6.77 -5.83 19.06
CA THR A 386 5.71 -5.44 19.98
C THR A 386 5.90 -3.97 20.35
N ARG A 387 4.80 -3.23 20.49
CA ARG A 387 4.87 -1.79 20.77
C ARG A 387 5.57 -1.50 22.09
N VAL A 388 5.35 -2.32 23.12
CA VAL A 388 5.97 -2.17 24.45
C VAL A 388 7.49 -2.30 24.35
N ASN A 389 8.01 -3.36 23.73
CA ASN A 389 9.45 -3.55 23.55
C ASN A 389 10.08 -2.41 22.73
N MET A 390 9.40 -1.97 21.66
CA MET A 390 9.85 -0.82 20.89
C MET A 390 9.91 0.44 21.76
N CYS A 391 8.94 0.67 22.65
CA CYS A 391 8.95 1.80 23.58
C CYS A 391 10.10 1.72 24.59
N THR A 392 10.46 0.52 25.07
CA THR A 392 11.67 0.31 25.89
C THR A 392 12.92 0.81 25.16
N LEU A 393 13.06 0.46 23.88
CA LEU A 393 14.20 0.90 23.05
C LEU A 393 14.14 2.39 22.69
N PHE A 394 12.97 2.95 22.38
CA PHE A 394 12.83 4.39 22.14
C PHE A 394 13.20 5.21 23.37
N LYS A 395 12.78 4.75 24.55
CA LYS A 395 13.14 5.36 25.83
C LYS A 395 14.64 5.34 26.03
N ALA A 396 15.30 4.21 25.78
CA ALA A 396 16.75 4.09 25.89
C ALA A 396 17.51 5.04 24.94
N GLY A 397 17.09 5.13 23.67
CA GLY A 397 17.69 6.08 22.72
C GLY A 397 17.48 7.54 23.14
N SER A 398 16.26 7.87 23.59
CA SER A 398 15.93 9.20 24.12
C SER A 398 16.74 9.58 25.35
N GLU A 399 16.93 8.65 26.30
CA GLU A 399 17.80 8.85 27.47
C GLU A 399 19.26 9.09 27.07
N GLY A 400 19.74 8.40 26.03
CA GLY A 400 21.08 8.63 25.48
C GLY A 400 21.24 10.06 24.94
N VAL A 401 20.25 10.57 24.19
CA VAL A 401 20.26 11.97 23.73
C VAL A 401 20.25 12.94 24.92
N GLN A 402 19.36 12.72 25.89
CA GLN A 402 19.25 13.56 27.09
C GLN A 402 20.55 13.62 27.92
N ALA A 403 21.27 12.50 28.01
CA ALA A 403 22.57 12.46 28.67
C ALA A 403 23.58 13.40 27.98
N ILE A 404 23.60 13.40 26.64
CA ILE A 404 24.47 14.26 25.85
C ILE A 404 24.04 15.73 25.88
N GLU A 405 22.73 16.01 25.83
CA GLU A 405 22.21 17.37 26.03
C GLU A 405 22.70 17.97 27.35
N LYS A 406 22.59 17.20 28.43
CA LYS A 406 23.04 17.60 29.78
C LYS A 406 24.55 17.75 29.85
N ALA A 407 25.31 16.84 29.25
CA ALA A 407 26.77 16.88 29.27
C ALA A 407 27.34 18.09 28.51
N ASN A 408 26.65 18.56 27.48
CA ASN A 408 27.12 19.62 26.59
C ASN A 408 26.36 20.95 26.75
N ASP A 409 25.42 21.05 27.70
CA ASP A 409 24.52 22.20 27.88
C ASP A 409 23.87 22.65 26.56
N LYS A 410 23.42 21.67 25.76
CA LYS A 410 22.89 21.88 24.41
C LYS A 410 21.54 21.20 24.28
N LYS A 411 20.49 21.96 23.94
CA LYS A 411 19.16 21.39 23.64
C LYS A 411 19.15 20.80 22.22
N ILE A 412 18.73 19.55 22.11
CA ILE A 412 18.66 18.73 20.90
C ILE A 412 17.25 18.13 20.84
N MET A 413 16.48 18.44 19.79
CA MET A 413 15.14 17.86 19.65
C MET A 413 15.22 16.34 19.43
N ILE A 414 14.30 15.59 20.02
CA ILE A 414 14.19 14.14 19.84
C ILE A 414 12.96 13.84 18.98
N ALA A 415 13.16 13.17 17.85
CA ALA A 415 12.11 12.82 16.91
C ALA A 415 11.84 11.30 16.89
N ILE A 416 10.58 10.92 16.73
CA ILE A 416 10.17 9.54 16.40
C ILE A 416 9.53 9.56 15.00
N HIS A 417 9.98 8.68 14.12
CA HIS A 417 9.62 8.72 12.70
C HIS A 417 8.79 7.51 12.25
N LEU A 418 7.60 7.77 11.71
CA LEU A 418 6.69 6.78 11.12
C LEU A 418 6.40 7.06 9.64
N THR A 419 5.62 6.21 9.00
CA THR A 419 5.19 6.42 7.61
C THR A 419 3.75 5.98 7.40
N ASN A 420 3.29 5.97 6.14
CA ASN A 420 1.94 5.62 5.72
C ASN A 420 0.80 6.29 6.55
N PRO A 421 0.75 7.64 6.60
CA PRO A 421 -0.23 8.38 7.40
C PRO A 421 -1.70 8.09 7.03
N ASP A 422 -1.96 7.51 5.86
CA ASP A 422 -3.28 7.11 5.38
C ASP A 422 -3.81 5.80 6.00
N SER A 423 -2.91 4.96 6.53
CA SER A 423 -3.22 3.61 6.97
C SER A 423 -2.89 3.33 8.44
N ILE A 424 -2.00 4.12 9.04
CA ILE A 424 -1.55 3.95 10.42
C ILE A 424 -2.32 4.85 11.40
N ASP A 425 -2.53 4.35 12.62
CA ASP A 425 -3.12 5.12 13.72
C ASP A 425 -2.05 5.87 14.52
N TYR A 426 -1.75 7.10 14.10
CA TYR A 426 -0.75 7.95 14.76
C TYR A 426 -1.13 8.34 16.18
N VAL A 427 -2.43 8.52 16.46
CA VAL A 427 -2.88 8.91 17.80
C VAL A 427 -2.75 7.75 18.78
N GLY A 428 -3.02 6.52 18.31
CA GLY A 428 -2.75 5.29 19.05
C GLY A 428 -1.26 5.10 19.29
N TYR A 429 -0.42 5.20 18.27
CA TYR A 429 1.03 5.10 18.41
C TYR A 429 1.59 6.12 19.42
N ALA A 430 1.19 7.39 19.30
CA ALA A 430 1.60 8.44 20.22
C ALA A 430 1.07 8.22 21.65
N LYS A 431 -0.09 7.55 21.81
CA LYS A 431 -0.59 7.09 23.12
C LYS A 431 0.40 6.12 23.74
N ASP A 432 0.82 5.12 22.97
CA ASP A 432 1.71 4.06 23.47
C ASP A 432 3.07 4.64 23.90
N LEU A 433 3.61 5.60 23.13
CA LEU A 433 4.82 6.33 23.52
C LEU A 433 4.66 7.09 24.84
N ASP A 434 3.54 7.81 25.03
CA ASP A 434 3.27 8.57 26.26
C ASP A 434 3.02 7.65 27.46
N THR A 435 2.24 6.57 27.28
CA THR A 435 1.95 5.56 28.31
C THR A 435 3.22 4.86 28.80
N ASN A 436 4.19 4.62 27.91
CA ASN A 436 5.46 3.98 28.25
C ASN A 436 6.56 4.98 28.65
N GLY A 437 6.22 6.27 28.84
CA GLY A 437 7.15 7.28 29.32
C GLY A 437 8.29 7.61 28.36
N VAL A 438 8.09 7.44 27.04
CA VAL A 438 9.09 7.82 26.04
C VAL A 438 9.13 9.34 25.92
N VAL A 439 10.28 9.94 26.24
CA VAL A 439 10.52 11.37 26.06
C VAL A 439 10.86 11.65 24.60
N TYR A 440 10.05 12.47 23.94
CA TYR A 440 10.32 12.95 22.58
C TYR A 440 9.61 14.29 22.34
N ASP A 441 10.11 15.05 21.37
CA ASP A 441 9.68 16.41 21.06
C ASP A 441 8.90 16.47 19.74
N VAL A 442 9.31 15.67 18.75
CA VAL A 442 8.78 15.72 17.38
C VAL A 442 8.20 14.37 16.97
N PHE A 443 6.94 14.37 16.52
CA PHE A 443 6.34 13.23 15.83
C PHE A 443 6.49 13.44 14.32
N ALA A 444 7.39 12.69 13.70
CA ALA A 444 7.75 12.85 12.30
C ALA A 444 7.07 11.80 11.42
N THR A 445 6.88 12.13 10.14
CA THR A 445 6.36 11.19 9.15
C THR A 445 6.96 11.31 7.75
N SER A 446 7.10 10.20 7.02
CA SER A 446 7.30 10.23 5.57
C SER A 446 6.00 10.55 4.83
N TYR A 447 6.08 11.35 3.78
CA TYR A 447 4.97 11.67 2.90
C TYR A 447 5.40 11.68 1.43
N TYR A 448 5.31 10.54 0.76
CA TYR A 448 5.46 10.46 -0.69
C TYR A 448 4.07 10.51 -1.34
N PRO A 449 3.82 11.47 -2.25
CA PRO A 449 2.47 11.74 -2.75
C PRO A 449 1.87 10.57 -3.54
N TYR A 450 2.73 9.68 -4.07
CA TYR A 450 2.37 8.49 -4.83
C TYR A 450 1.57 7.48 -4.01
N TRP A 451 1.92 7.32 -2.72
CA TRP A 451 1.43 6.21 -1.89
C TRP A 451 0.75 6.66 -0.60
N HIS A 452 1.09 7.82 -0.03
CA HIS A 452 0.76 8.18 1.36
C HIS A 452 -0.55 8.96 1.54
N GLY A 453 -1.40 8.96 0.51
CA GLY A 453 -2.73 9.58 0.56
C GLY A 453 -2.68 11.10 0.45
N THR A 454 -3.75 11.77 0.93
CA THR A 454 -3.95 13.20 0.70
C THR A 454 -3.33 14.08 1.77
N LEU A 455 -2.96 15.31 1.40
CA LEU A 455 -2.50 16.35 2.32
C LEU A 455 -3.52 16.64 3.44
N ASP A 456 -4.83 16.62 3.14
CA ASP A 456 -5.88 16.76 4.16
C ASP A 456 -5.79 15.67 5.24
N ASN A 457 -5.49 14.43 4.84
CA ASN A 457 -5.32 13.33 5.79
C ASN A 457 -4.03 13.51 6.59
N LEU A 458 -2.93 13.87 5.94
CA LEU A 458 -1.66 14.19 6.60
C LEU A 458 -1.85 15.25 7.68
N LYS A 459 -2.46 16.40 7.34
CA LYS A 459 -2.77 17.48 8.29
C LYS A 459 -3.62 16.97 9.44
N THR A 460 -4.73 16.29 9.14
CA THR A 460 -5.65 15.79 10.18
C THR A 460 -4.94 14.88 11.19
N LYS A 461 -4.06 13.99 10.71
CA LYS A 461 -3.34 13.04 11.56
C LYS A 461 -2.31 13.72 12.44
N LEU A 462 -1.50 14.61 11.86
CA LEU A 462 -0.47 15.31 12.59
C LEU A 462 -1.05 16.35 13.57
N SER A 463 -2.09 17.09 13.18
CA SER A 463 -2.83 17.98 14.09
C SER A 463 -3.36 17.22 15.30
N ALA A 464 -3.92 16.02 15.12
CA ALA A 464 -4.44 15.24 16.24
C ALA A 464 -3.35 14.81 17.23
N VAL A 465 -2.14 14.50 16.76
CA VAL A 465 -1.00 14.18 17.64
C VAL A 465 -0.49 15.44 18.33
N ALA A 466 -0.30 16.52 17.58
CA ALA A 466 0.18 17.81 18.08
C ALA A 466 -0.74 18.36 19.19
N GLU A 467 -2.05 18.35 18.97
CA GLU A 467 -3.05 18.84 19.93
C GLU A 467 -3.13 17.95 21.18
N LYS A 468 -3.15 16.62 21.00
CA LYS A 468 -3.41 15.70 22.12
C LYS A 468 -2.19 15.47 23.02
N TYR A 469 -0.99 15.44 22.44
CA TYR A 469 0.25 15.11 23.16
C TYR A 469 1.24 16.27 23.20
N ASN A 470 0.83 17.46 22.77
CA ASN A 470 1.62 18.69 22.76
C ASN A 470 2.97 18.58 22.00
N LYS A 471 3.02 17.74 20.96
CA LYS A 471 4.24 17.48 20.18
C LYS A 471 4.38 18.43 19.00
N TYR A 472 5.62 18.73 18.63
CA TYR A 472 5.89 19.23 17.28
C TYR A 472 5.67 18.11 16.27
N VAL A 473 5.40 18.48 15.03
CA VAL A 473 5.18 17.55 13.93
C VAL A 473 5.91 18.02 12.68
N MET A 474 6.41 17.08 11.89
CA MET A 474 7.13 17.39 10.66
C MET A 474 7.01 16.27 9.63
N VAL A 475 7.40 16.57 8.40
CA VAL A 475 7.65 15.57 7.37
C VAL A 475 9.15 15.31 7.31
N ALA A 476 9.59 14.13 7.74
CA ALA A 476 11.02 13.75 7.76
C ALA A 476 11.52 13.27 6.39
N GLU A 477 10.61 12.80 5.54
CA GLU A 477 10.94 12.38 4.18
C GLU A 477 9.82 12.72 3.22
N THR A 478 10.18 13.37 2.12
CA THR A 478 9.34 13.53 0.95
C THR A 478 10.22 13.82 -0.25
N SER A 479 9.73 13.56 -1.44
CA SER A 479 10.43 13.85 -2.69
C SER A 479 9.42 13.97 -3.82
N TYR A 480 9.88 14.42 -4.98
CA TYR A 480 9.07 14.35 -6.17
C TYR A 480 9.92 14.17 -7.43
N VAL A 481 9.46 13.28 -8.30
CA VAL A 481 10.02 13.02 -9.62
C VAL A 481 10.02 14.25 -10.53
N ARG A 482 11.15 14.51 -11.17
CA ARG A 482 11.36 15.57 -12.16
C ARG A 482 11.25 15.05 -13.59
N THR A 483 11.72 13.83 -13.84
CA THR A 483 11.77 13.18 -15.15
C THR A 483 11.51 11.68 -14.98
N ILE A 484 11.02 11.00 -16.01
CA ILE A 484 10.90 9.53 -15.99
C ILE A 484 12.16 8.83 -16.48
N GLU A 485 13.10 9.60 -17.03
CA GLU A 485 14.35 9.09 -17.57
C GLU A 485 15.24 8.55 -16.45
N ASP A 486 15.89 7.42 -16.71
CA ASP A 486 16.86 6.78 -15.83
C ASP A 486 18.26 7.31 -16.16
N GLY A 487 18.86 8.00 -15.19
CA GLY A 487 20.14 8.68 -15.33
C GLY A 487 21.38 7.80 -15.17
N ASP A 488 21.28 6.64 -14.52
CA ASP A 488 22.45 5.83 -14.13
C ASP A 488 22.43 4.37 -14.63
N GLY A 489 21.31 3.93 -15.21
CA GLY A 489 21.08 2.60 -15.75
C GLY A 489 20.53 1.60 -14.73
N TRP A 490 20.20 2.06 -13.52
CA TRP A 490 19.47 1.35 -12.51
C TRP A 490 18.02 1.88 -12.42
N GLU A 491 17.04 0.96 -12.39
CA GLU A 491 15.65 1.39 -12.46
C GLU A 491 15.23 2.23 -11.25
N ASN A 492 14.83 3.47 -11.51
CA ASN A 492 14.27 4.39 -10.52
C ASN A 492 12.98 3.86 -9.87
N THR A 493 12.76 4.27 -8.62
CA THR A 493 11.58 3.92 -7.80
C THR A 493 10.28 4.31 -8.50
N GLU A 494 10.25 5.55 -8.99
CA GLU A 494 9.24 6.05 -9.91
C GLU A 494 9.81 6.08 -11.34
N SER A 495 9.39 5.10 -12.15
CA SER A 495 9.90 4.88 -13.51
C SER A 495 8.79 4.95 -14.57
N GLU A 496 9.14 4.85 -15.85
CA GLU A 496 8.18 4.77 -16.95
C GLU A 496 7.12 3.67 -16.73
N LYS A 497 7.50 2.54 -16.12
CA LYS A 497 6.60 1.41 -15.84
C LYS A 497 5.54 1.77 -14.79
N LYS A 498 5.81 2.76 -13.94
CA LYS A 498 4.96 3.19 -12.82
C LYS A 498 3.90 4.22 -13.21
N LEU A 499 4.02 4.85 -14.38
CA LEU A 499 3.06 5.83 -14.90
C LEU A 499 1.61 5.34 -14.95
N THR A 500 1.38 4.03 -15.00
CA THR A 500 0.03 3.42 -15.03
C THR A 500 -0.47 2.93 -13.67
N THR A 501 0.41 2.79 -12.67
CA THR A 501 0.09 2.21 -11.36
C THR A 501 0.06 3.23 -10.25
N ASP A 502 0.92 4.23 -10.32
CA ASP A 502 1.09 5.26 -9.31
C ASP A 502 0.33 6.53 -9.69
N ASP A 503 -0.10 7.26 -8.66
CA ASP A 503 -0.86 8.49 -8.81
C ASP A 503 0.13 9.66 -8.67
N PHE A 504 0.48 10.29 -9.78
CA PHE A 504 1.32 11.49 -9.83
C PHE A 504 0.43 12.72 -9.75
N PRO A 505 0.23 13.34 -8.56
CA PRO A 505 -0.71 14.45 -8.41
C PRO A 505 -0.25 15.75 -9.08
N TYR A 506 1.05 15.87 -9.35
CA TYR A 506 1.67 17.00 -10.03
C TYR A 506 2.31 16.55 -11.34
N GLU A 507 2.59 17.49 -12.23
CA GLU A 507 3.34 17.20 -13.45
C GLU A 507 4.74 16.68 -13.13
N ILE A 508 5.24 15.70 -13.90
CA ILE A 508 6.63 15.22 -13.77
C ILE A 508 7.54 16.28 -14.39
N SER A 509 8.04 17.20 -13.56
CA SER A 509 8.87 18.35 -13.94
C SER A 509 9.44 19.06 -12.71
N GLU A 510 10.37 20.00 -12.91
CA GLU A 510 10.85 20.90 -11.86
C GLU A 510 9.71 21.73 -11.24
N GLN A 511 8.75 22.14 -12.07
CA GLN A 511 7.54 22.84 -11.60
C GLN A 511 6.67 21.93 -10.71
N GLY A 512 6.57 20.65 -11.05
CA GLY A 512 5.90 19.65 -10.22
C GLY A 512 6.54 19.47 -8.85
N GLN A 513 7.87 19.44 -8.80
CA GLN A 513 8.63 19.41 -7.55
C GLN A 513 8.29 20.62 -6.68
N VAL A 514 8.33 21.83 -7.24
CA VAL A 514 7.96 23.07 -6.53
C VAL A 514 6.52 23.02 -6.00
N ASN A 515 5.57 22.57 -6.84
CA ASN A 515 4.16 22.47 -6.46
C ASN A 515 3.94 21.48 -5.31
N HIS A 516 4.62 20.33 -5.35
CA HIS A 516 4.60 19.34 -4.28
C HIS A 516 5.10 19.92 -2.95
N PHE A 517 6.33 20.44 -2.94
CA PHE A 517 6.94 20.97 -1.72
C PHE A 517 6.19 22.18 -1.16
N ARG A 518 5.71 23.08 -2.02
CA ARG A 518 4.89 24.23 -1.60
C ARG A 518 3.64 23.76 -0.85
N ASN A 519 2.95 22.75 -1.38
CA ASN A 519 1.72 22.26 -0.78
C ASN A 519 1.97 21.44 0.49
N VAL A 520 3.03 20.64 0.56
CA VAL A 520 3.43 19.95 1.80
C VAL A 520 3.80 20.98 2.87
N ILE A 521 4.67 21.96 2.55
CA ILE A 521 5.09 23.02 3.49
C ILE A 521 3.88 23.81 3.97
N SER A 522 3.00 24.26 3.08
CA SER A 522 1.76 24.96 3.46
C SER A 522 0.87 24.12 4.36
N THR A 523 0.78 22.81 4.09
CA THR A 523 -0.01 21.88 4.90
C THR A 523 0.56 21.77 6.32
N ILE A 524 1.87 21.56 6.44
CA ILE A 524 2.53 21.40 7.74
C ILE A 524 2.56 22.72 8.51
N SER A 525 2.92 23.84 7.89
CA SER A 525 2.96 25.16 8.55
C SER A 525 1.58 25.62 9.04
N SER A 526 0.50 25.12 8.44
CA SER A 526 -0.87 25.42 8.83
C SER A 526 -1.40 24.61 10.04
N ILE A 527 -0.55 23.81 10.69
CA ILE A 527 -0.89 23.10 11.93
C ILE A 527 -0.78 24.09 13.10
N ASP A 528 -1.87 24.19 13.87
CA ASP A 528 -2.09 25.22 14.89
C ASP A 528 -0.96 25.32 15.92
N ASN A 529 -0.86 26.50 16.53
CA ASN A 529 0.12 26.84 17.57
C ASN A 529 1.59 26.65 17.13
N ASN A 530 1.86 26.81 15.83
CA ASN A 530 3.18 26.63 15.23
C ASN A 530 3.78 25.25 15.51
N LYS A 531 2.92 24.22 15.62
CA LYS A 531 3.37 22.86 15.92
C LYS A 531 3.93 22.13 14.70
N GLY A 532 3.56 22.52 13.49
CA GLY A 532 4.19 22.03 12.27
C GLY A 532 5.49 22.77 11.99
N ILE A 533 6.63 22.10 12.17
CA ILE A 533 7.93 22.77 12.24
C ILE A 533 8.81 22.57 11.01
N GLY A 534 8.50 21.62 10.12
CA GLY A 534 9.48 21.27 9.10
C GLY A 534 9.07 20.28 8.02
N VAL A 535 9.85 20.32 6.93
CA VAL A 535 9.83 19.36 5.83
C VAL A 535 11.27 19.08 5.39
N PHE A 536 11.59 17.81 5.14
CA PHE A 536 12.87 17.36 4.59
C PHE A 536 12.67 16.72 3.22
N TRP A 537 13.43 17.18 2.21
CA TRP A 537 13.56 16.48 0.93
C TRP A 537 14.50 15.30 1.11
N TRP A 538 14.03 14.08 0.85
CA TRP A 538 14.86 12.88 0.88
C TRP A 538 15.69 12.73 -0.40
N GLU A 539 17.01 12.72 -0.27
CA GLU A 539 17.99 12.46 -1.34
C GLU A 539 17.86 13.35 -2.60
N PRO A 540 17.79 14.70 -2.48
CA PRO A 540 17.68 15.60 -3.63
C PRO A 540 18.98 15.69 -4.45
N ALA A 541 20.07 15.05 -4.04
CA ALA A 541 21.38 15.12 -4.70
C ALA A 541 21.97 13.75 -5.06
N TRP A 542 21.16 12.68 -5.05
CA TRP A 542 21.63 11.34 -5.41
C TRP A 542 21.71 11.13 -6.92
N ILE A 543 22.64 11.83 -7.55
CA ILE A 543 22.83 11.84 -9.00
C ILE A 543 23.62 10.60 -9.48
N PRO A 544 23.55 10.28 -10.78
CA PRO A 544 24.38 9.26 -11.40
C PRO A 544 25.87 9.59 -11.23
N VAL A 545 26.72 8.56 -11.12
CA VAL A 545 28.17 8.78 -11.15
C VAL A 545 28.64 9.08 -12.58
N ASN A 546 28.11 8.34 -13.56
CA ASN A 546 28.24 8.65 -14.97
C ASN A 546 26.84 8.69 -15.59
N ASN A 547 26.59 9.70 -16.43
CA ASN A 547 25.33 9.92 -17.11
C ASN A 547 25.06 8.82 -18.16
N TYR A 548 24.27 7.82 -17.76
CA TYR A 548 23.81 6.72 -18.60
C TYR A 548 22.75 7.18 -19.61
N ALA A 549 21.86 8.10 -19.21
CA ALA A 549 20.80 8.62 -20.06
C ALA A 549 21.35 9.19 -21.38
N GLY A 550 22.37 10.05 -21.27
CA GLY A 550 23.05 10.72 -22.39
C GLY A 550 24.17 9.91 -23.07
N ALA A 551 24.46 8.68 -22.61
CA ALA A 551 25.56 7.89 -23.13
C ALA A 551 25.29 7.35 -24.55
N THR A 552 26.31 7.41 -25.42
CA THR A 552 26.27 6.74 -26.73
C THR A 552 26.38 5.23 -26.59
N ASP A 553 27.20 4.76 -25.64
CA ASP A 553 27.37 3.34 -25.29
C ASP A 553 26.84 3.09 -23.87
N LYS A 554 25.54 2.81 -23.79
CA LYS A 554 24.82 2.60 -22.53
C LYS A 554 25.29 1.37 -21.79
N GLU A 555 25.65 0.30 -22.50
CA GLU A 555 26.10 -0.96 -21.89
C GLU A 555 27.44 -0.77 -21.18
N ALA A 556 28.40 -0.10 -21.83
CA ALA A 556 29.71 0.19 -21.23
C ALA A 556 29.60 1.12 -20.01
N VAL A 557 28.74 2.14 -20.06
CA VAL A 557 28.51 3.05 -18.92
C VAL A 557 27.87 2.32 -17.75
N LEU A 558 26.88 1.46 -17.99
CA LEU A 558 26.25 0.65 -16.94
C LEU A 558 27.24 -0.31 -16.28
N GLU A 559 28.09 -0.99 -17.05
CA GLU A 559 29.13 -1.88 -16.50
C GLU A 559 30.11 -1.11 -15.61
N ASN A 560 30.56 0.07 -16.07
CA ASN A 560 31.42 0.94 -15.27
C ASN A 560 30.73 1.44 -14.00
N ASN A 561 29.47 1.86 -14.10
CA ASN A 561 28.67 2.30 -12.96
C ASN A 561 28.52 1.20 -11.91
N LYS A 562 28.23 -0.05 -12.31
CA LYS A 562 28.17 -1.19 -11.39
C LYS A 562 29.46 -1.41 -10.60
N ALA A 563 30.61 -1.33 -11.27
CA ALA A 563 31.91 -1.47 -10.61
C ALA A 563 32.18 -0.35 -9.58
N ILE A 564 31.74 0.87 -9.89
CA ILE A 564 31.86 2.03 -9.00
C ILE A 564 30.91 1.88 -7.79
N TRP A 565 29.65 1.49 -8.01
CA TRP A 565 28.67 1.31 -6.94
C TRP A 565 29.13 0.27 -5.93
N GLU A 566 29.64 -0.89 -6.40
CA GLU A 566 30.23 -1.91 -5.52
C GLU A 566 31.43 -1.38 -4.72
N LYS A 567 32.32 -0.62 -5.36
CA LYS A 567 33.56 -0.16 -4.73
C LYS A 567 33.33 0.92 -3.68
N TYR A 568 32.46 1.89 -3.97
CA TYR A 568 32.31 3.10 -3.16
C TYR A 568 30.97 3.16 -2.44
N GLY A 569 30.05 2.24 -2.71
CA GLY A 569 28.73 2.23 -2.09
C GLY A 569 27.86 3.42 -2.47
N SER A 570 28.06 3.97 -3.68
CA SER A 570 27.32 5.14 -4.17
C SER A 570 26.02 4.82 -4.89
N GLY A 571 25.69 3.54 -5.05
CA GLY A 571 24.35 3.08 -5.38
C GLY A 571 23.56 2.72 -4.11
N TRP A 572 22.30 2.31 -4.24
CA TRP A 572 21.41 2.07 -3.10
C TRP A 572 21.86 0.90 -2.22
N ALA A 573 22.54 -0.08 -2.80
CA ALA A 573 23.11 -1.22 -2.11
C ALA A 573 24.27 -1.84 -2.92
N THR A 574 25.19 -2.50 -2.24
CA THR A 574 26.19 -3.39 -2.83
C THR A 574 25.85 -4.84 -2.56
N SER A 575 26.49 -5.75 -3.29
CA SER A 575 26.41 -7.19 -3.10
C SER A 575 26.77 -7.64 -1.68
N ALA A 576 27.63 -6.90 -0.97
CA ALA A 576 28.06 -7.20 0.40
C ALA A 576 26.90 -7.20 1.41
N ALA A 577 25.79 -6.50 1.12
CA ALA A 577 24.64 -6.45 2.04
C ALA A 577 23.72 -7.69 1.95
N ALA A 578 23.96 -8.61 1.01
CA ALA A 578 23.07 -9.73 0.72
C ALA A 578 22.82 -10.66 1.92
N ASP A 579 23.82 -10.84 2.79
CA ASP A 579 23.69 -11.67 4.00
C ASP A 579 22.84 -11.00 5.09
N TYR A 580 22.87 -9.66 5.14
CA TYR A 580 22.12 -8.88 6.12
C TYR A 580 20.67 -8.61 5.64
N ASP A 581 20.49 -8.30 4.36
CA ASP A 581 19.19 -8.16 3.70
C ASP A 581 19.12 -9.05 2.45
N LYS A 582 18.39 -10.16 2.56
CA LYS A 582 18.24 -11.15 1.49
C LYS A 582 17.63 -10.58 0.21
N ASN A 583 16.87 -9.49 0.29
CA ASN A 583 16.31 -8.85 -0.91
C ASN A 583 17.41 -8.19 -1.75
N VAL A 584 18.53 -7.79 -1.14
CA VAL A 584 19.67 -7.18 -1.83
C VAL A 584 20.34 -8.18 -2.76
N GLY A 585 20.40 -9.47 -2.42
CA GLY A 585 21.04 -10.49 -3.25
C GLY A 585 20.46 -10.58 -4.68
N GLU A 586 19.23 -10.11 -4.89
CA GLU A 586 18.58 -10.03 -6.21
C GLU A 586 18.60 -8.61 -6.81
N TRP A 587 18.83 -7.56 -6.01
CA TRP A 587 18.52 -6.19 -6.38
C TRP A 587 19.60 -5.14 -6.03
N TYR A 588 20.84 -5.49 -5.65
CA TYR A 588 21.89 -4.47 -5.46
C TYR A 588 22.19 -3.71 -6.76
N GLY A 589 22.52 -2.42 -6.65
CA GLY A 589 22.64 -1.54 -7.82
C GLY A 589 22.78 -0.06 -7.51
N GLY A 590 22.46 0.77 -8.50
CA GLY A 590 22.66 2.22 -8.54
C GLY A 590 21.69 3.06 -7.70
N SER A 591 21.62 4.36 -7.98
CA SER A 591 20.58 5.22 -7.43
C SER A 591 19.23 4.77 -7.93
N ALA A 592 18.21 4.82 -7.05
CA ALA A 592 16.83 4.57 -7.44
C ALA A 592 15.98 5.84 -7.41
N VAL A 593 16.64 7.01 -7.32
CA VAL A 593 15.99 8.33 -7.20
C VAL A 593 16.78 9.45 -7.89
N ASP A 594 17.69 9.14 -8.84
CA ASP A 594 18.41 10.19 -9.58
C ASP A 594 17.47 11.14 -10.32
N ASN A 595 16.31 10.63 -10.74
CA ASN A 595 15.28 11.39 -11.41
C ASN A 595 14.43 12.29 -10.50
N GLU A 596 14.67 12.24 -9.19
CA GLU A 596 14.05 13.10 -8.18
C GLU A 596 15.01 14.20 -7.68
N SER A 597 16.19 14.33 -8.27
CA SER A 597 17.21 15.30 -7.86
C SER A 597 16.85 16.76 -8.22
N VAL A 598 17.43 17.71 -7.47
CA VAL A 598 17.53 19.15 -7.80
C VAL A 598 18.80 19.50 -8.58
N PHE A 599 19.52 18.49 -9.04
CA PHE A 599 20.62 18.57 -9.99
C PHE A 599 20.30 17.71 -11.21
N ASP A 600 20.84 18.06 -12.39
CA ASP A 600 20.76 17.18 -13.55
C ASP A 600 21.70 15.98 -13.41
N PHE A 601 21.66 15.06 -14.38
CA PHE A 601 22.47 13.84 -14.35
C PHE A 601 23.99 14.10 -14.47
N ASP A 602 24.40 15.30 -14.88
CA ASP A 602 25.79 15.74 -14.91
C ASP A 602 26.16 16.63 -13.70
N GLY A 603 25.26 16.71 -12.72
CA GLY A 603 25.41 17.40 -11.45
C GLY A 603 25.26 18.91 -11.51
N LYS A 604 24.71 19.48 -12.59
CA LYS A 604 24.42 20.92 -12.65
C LYS A 604 23.17 21.25 -11.86
N ALA A 605 23.22 22.32 -11.06
CA ALA A 605 22.07 22.81 -10.30
C ALA A 605 20.90 23.14 -11.24
N LEU A 606 19.72 22.61 -10.89
CA LEU A 606 18.47 22.87 -11.56
C LEU A 606 17.72 24.02 -10.91
N GLU A 607 16.79 24.62 -11.63
CA GLU A 607 16.02 25.76 -11.15
C GLU A 607 15.18 25.39 -9.90
N SER A 608 14.76 24.12 -9.80
CA SER A 608 14.08 23.59 -8.61
C SER A 608 14.92 23.64 -7.32
N LEU A 609 16.25 23.82 -7.39
CA LEU A 609 17.07 24.06 -6.19
C LEU A 609 16.66 25.34 -5.45
N LYS A 610 16.09 26.34 -6.14
CA LYS A 610 15.62 27.60 -5.54
C LYS A 610 14.32 27.45 -4.74
N LEU A 611 13.73 26.25 -4.65
CA LEU A 611 12.35 26.05 -4.17
C LEU A 611 12.05 26.68 -2.81
N PHE A 612 12.98 26.62 -1.85
CA PHE A 612 12.70 27.07 -0.48
C PHE A 612 12.64 28.59 -0.44
N ASN A 613 13.52 29.27 -1.18
CA ASN A 613 13.40 30.72 -1.38
C ASN A 613 12.14 31.07 -2.18
N LEU A 614 11.81 30.31 -3.24
CA LEU A 614 10.58 30.51 -4.01
C LEU A 614 9.31 30.41 -3.15
N ILE A 615 9.27 29.46 -2.20
CA ILE A 615 8.13 29.28 -1.29
C ILE A 615 8.07 30.38 -0.21
N ARG A 616 9.23 30.92 0.21
CA ARG A 616 9.32 32.00 1.21
C ARG A 616 9.02 33.39 0.63
N GLY A 617 9.51 33.67 -0.59
CA GLY A 617 9.42 34.98 -1.24
C GLY A 617 8.35 35.08 -2.33
N GLY A 618 7.91 33.94 -2.87
CA GLY A 618 7.18 33.89 -4.13
C GLY A 618 8.11 34.01 -5.34
N SER A 619 7.63 33.66 -6.52
CA SER A 619 8.34 33.83 -7.79
C SER A 619 7.99 35.15 -8.49
N THR A 620 8.92 35.72 -9.26
CA THR A 620 8.61 36.81 -10.21
C THR A 620 7.92 36.33 -11.49
N ALA A 621 7.98 35.02 -11.79
CA ALA A 621 7.31 34.43 -12.94
C ALA A 621 5.79 34.64 -12.92
N THR A 622 5.23 34.97 -14.08
CA THR A 622 3.78 34.96 -14.28
C THR A 622 3.28 33.54 -14.42
N ASN A 623 2.10 33.24 -13.86
CA ASN A 623 1.45 31.95 -14.03
C ASN A 623 1.06 31.72 -15.50
N GLY A 624 1.87 30.94 -16.21
CA GLY A 624 1.71 30.61 -17.62
C GLY A 624 1.30 29.16 -17.84
N LEU A 625 1.13 28.80 -19.12
CA LEU A 625 0.88 27.42 -19.53
C LEU A 625 2.09 26.54 -19.15
N SER A 626 1.83 25.42 -18.48
CA SER A 626 2.83 24.37 -18.24
C SER A 626 2.76 23.31 -19.33
N LYS A 627 1.55 22.79 -19.59
CA LYS A 627 1.34 21.71 -20.55
C LYS A 627 -0.02 21.77 -21.21
N ILE A 628 -0.06 21.36 -22.48
CA ILE A 628 -1.29 20.99 -23.17
C ILE A 628 -1.27 19.48 -23.42
N TYR A 629 -2.40 18.81 -23.18
CA TYR A 629 -2.46 17.35 -23.25
C TYR A 629 -2.84 16.87 -24.65
N ASP A 630 -2.22 15.78 -25.09
CA ASP A 630 -2.69 15.00 -26.24
C ASP A 630 -3.99 14.26 -25.93
N ALA A 631 -4.72 13.88 -26.98
CA ALA A 631 -5.95 13.10 -26.89
C ALA A 631 -5.72 11.63 -27.27
N SER A 632 -6.68 10.77 -26.92
CA SER A 632 -6.76 9.39 -27.39
C SER A 632 -8.22 8.97 -27.62
N ALA A 633 -8.48 8.18 -28.65
CA ALA A 633 -9.80 7.63 -28.99
C ALA A 633 -9.68 6.21 -29.58
N ALA A 634 -10.73 5.40 -29.44
CA ALA A 634 -10.77 4.02 -29.96
C ALA A 634 -12.13 3.72 -30.58
N PHE A 635 -12.13 3.03 -31.73
CA PHE A 635 -13.31 2.71 -32.56
C PHE A 635 -13.22 1.28 -33.13
N GLU A 636 -14.35 0.74 -33.57
CA GLU A 636 -14.39 -0.47 -34.42
C GLU A 636 -14.41 -0.10 -35.91
N GLU A 637 -13.92 -1.00 -36.76
CA GLU A 637 -13.92 -0.86 -38.21
C GLU A 637 -15.35 -0.62 -38.72
N GLY A 638 -15.55 0.50 -39.44
CA GLY A 638 -16.85 0.93 -39.94
C GLY A 638 -17.67 1.83 -38.99
N GLU A 639 -17.20 2.12 -37.77
CA GLU A 639 -17.79 3.16 -36.91
C GLU A 639 -17.37 4.58 -37.35
N ASP A 640 -18.25 5.56 -37.13
CA ASP A 640 -17.95 6.98 -37.39
C ASP A 640 -16.85 7.48 -36.43
N ILE A 641 -15.77 8.07 -36.98
CA ILE A 641 -14.64 8.59 -36.19
C ILE A 641 -14.96 9.99 -35.66
N ILE A 642 -15.36 10.08 -34.39
CA ILE A 642 -15.65 11.35 -33.70
C ILE A 642 -14.59 11.62 -32.63
N LEU A 643 -13.65 12.52 -32.95
CA LEU A 643 -12.56 12.92 -32.05
C LEU A 643 -13.01 13.98 -31.02
N PRO A 644 -12.36 14.09 -29.84
CA PRO A 644 -12.76 15.02 -28.80
C PRO A 644 -12.61 16.48 -29.21
N GLU A 645 -13.62 17.32 -28.98
CA GLU A 645 -13.60 18.76 -29.36
C GLU A 645 -12.68 19.63 -28.49
N LYS A 646 -12.16 19.07 -27.39
CA LYS A 646 -11.28 19.77 -26.47
C LYS A 646 -10.16 18.86 -25.96
N VAL A 647 -9.06 19.49 -25.58
CA VAL A 647 -7.94 18.87 -24.87
C VAL A 647 -7.70 19.58 -23.55
N GLY A 648 -7.10 18.89 -22.59
CA GLY A 648 -6.78 19.49 -21.30
C GLY A 648 -5.62 20.49 -21.39
N VAL A 649 -5.60 21.44 -20.46
CA VAL A 649 -4.54 22.41 -20.23
C VAL A 649 -4.13 22.38 -18.75
N LEU A 650 -2.83 22.49 -18.49
CA LEU A 650 -2.24 22.62 -17.16
C LEU A 650 -1.40 23.90 -17.08
N TYR A 651 -1.62 24.69 -16.03
CA TYR A 651 -0.83 25.88 -15.68
C TYR A 651 0.32 25.53 -14.74
N LYS A 652 1.33 26.40 -14.68
CA LYS A 652 2.52 26.22 -13.84
C LYS A 652 2.17 26.12 -12.34
N ASP A 653 1.15 26.84 -11.89
CA ASP A 653 0.61 26.73 -10.52
C ASP A 653 -0.17 25.42 -10.23
N GLY A 654 -0.32 24.55 -11.23
CA GLY A 654 -1.07 23.30 -11.14
C GLY A 654 -2.57 23.42 -11.48
N THR A 655 -3.07 24.61 -11.80
CA THR A 655 -4.46 24.83 -12.21
C THR A 655 -4.74 24.14 -13.55
N LYS A 656 -5.92 23.51 -13.69
CA LYS A 656 -6.33 22.77 -14.90
C LYS A 656 -7.48 23.48 -15.62
N ASP A 657 -7.43 23.49 -16.95
CA ASP A 657 -8.48 24.02 -17.84
C ASP A 657 -8.62 23.15 -19.11
N GLU A 658 -9.42 23.58 -20.08
CA GLU A 658 -9.59 22.92 -21.38
C GLU A 658 -9.41 23.89 -22.55
N ALA A 659 -8.66 23.47 -23.57
CA ALA A 659 -8.52 24.16 -24.86
C ALA A 659 -9.42 23.53 -25.91
N LYS A 660 -10.00 24.35 -26.80
CA LYS A 660 -10.70 23.83 -27.99
C LYS A 660 -9.68 23.32 -28.98
N VAL A 661 -9.96 22.18 -29.62
CA VAL A 661 -9.07 21.61 -30.64
C VAL A 661 -9.79 21.48 -31.98
N LYS A 662 -9.05 21.74 -33.04
CA LYS A 662 -9.44 21.48 -34.42
C LYS A 662 -8.52 20.40 -34.98
N TRP A 663 -9.08 19.21 -35.22
CA TRP A 663 -8.37 18.08 -35.80
C TRP A 663 -8.20 18.22 -37.32
N ASP A 664 -7.10 17.68 -37.83
CA ASP A 664 -6.80 17.59 -39.24
C ASP A 664 -7.78 16.62 -39.92
N LYS A 665 -8.47 17.10 -40.95
CA LYS A 665 -9.49 16.33 -41.65
C LYS A 665 -8.90 15.30 -42.60
N GLU A 666 -7.72 15.54 -43.15
CA GLU A 666 -7.04 14.61 -44.04
C GLU A 666 -6.55 13.39 -43.25
N ASP A 667 -6.00 13.62 -42.06
CA ASP A 667 -5.61 12.54 -41.15
C ASP A 667 -6.83 11.68 -40.76
N ILE A 668 -7.96 12.29 -40.39
CA ILE A 668 -9.21 11.55 -40.09
C ILE A 668 -9.64 10.69 -41.30
N SER A 669 -9.68 11.28 -42.49
CA SER A 669 -10.02 10.56 -43.71
C SER A 669 -9.01 9.47 -44.09
N LEU A 670 -7.74 9.60 -43.68
CA LEU A 670 -6.74 8.56 -43.85
C LEU A 670 -7.02 7.38 -42.91
N VAL A 671 -7.38 7.64 -41.66
CA VAL A 671 -7.78 6.61 -40.69
C VAL A 671 -8.99 5.84 -41.23
N GLU A 672 -10.02 6.54 -41.69
CA GLU A 672 -11.25 5.94 -42.26
C GLU A 672 -10.96 5.00 -43.44
N LYS A 673 -9.96 5.34 -44.27
CA LYS A 673 -9.58 4.54 -45.45
C LYS A 673 -8.64 3.37 -45.13
N SER A 674 -7.86 3.48 -44.06
CA SER A 674 -6.80 2.53 -43.75
C SER A 674 -7.30 1.32 -42.96
N GLY A 675 -8.47 1.43 -42.32
CA GLY A 675 -9.11 0.32 -41.60
C GLY A 675 -8.43 0.05 -40.26
N VAL A 676 -8.31 -1.22 -39.88
CA VAL A 676 -7.80 -1.65 -38.56
C VAL A 676 -6.34 -1.27 -38.36
N GLY A 677 -6.03 -0.63 -37.23
CA GLY A 677 -4.67 -0.19 -36.93
C GLY A 677 -4.61 0.88 -35.84
N ASN A 678 -3.41 1.38 -35.59
CA ASN A 678 -3.14 2.51 -34.70
C ASN A 678 -2.69 3.72 -35.54
N TYR A 679 -3.31 4.87 -35.30
CA TYR A 679 -3.14 6.07 -36.09
C TYR A 679 -2.89 7.28 -35.20
N THR A 680 -2.31 8.31 -35.80
CA THR A 680 -2.13 9.62 -35.16
C THR A 680 -2.84 10.66 -36.02
N VAL A 681 -3.78 11.38 -35.42
CA VAL A 681 -4.46 12.52 -36.05
C VAL A 681 -3.92 13.80 -35.45
N LYS A 682 -3.33 14.66 -36.27
CA LYS A 682 -2.83 15.97 -35.82
C LYS A 682 -3.99 16.93 -35.55
N GLY A 683 -3.79 17.88 -34.66
CA GLY A 683 -4.74 18.95 -34.39
C GLY A 683 -4.06 20.20 -33.88
N ILE A 684 -4.80 21.30 -33.92
CA ILE A 684 -4.39 22.58 -33.36
C ILE A 684 -5.34 22.91 -32.23
N ALA A 685 -4.81 23.01 -31.02
CA ALA A 685 -5.54 23.48 -29.85
C ALA A 685 -5.38 25.00 -29.70
N THR A 686 -6.49 25.71 -29.58
CA THR A 686 -6.51 27.16 -29.39
C THR A 686 -6.89 27.49 -27.95
N TYR A 687 -6.04 28.27 -27.28
CA TYR A 687 -6.24 28.68 -25.90
C TYR A 687 -5.62 30.06 -25.65
N ASN A 688 -6.42 31.00 -25.12
CA ASN A 688 -6.02 32.41 -24.93
C ASN A 688 -5.35 33.05 -26.17
N ASP A 689 -5.95 32.86 -27.35
CA ASP A 689 -5.46 33.34 -28.65
C ASP A 689 -4.08 32.79 -29.11
N LEU A 690 -3.56 31.77 -28.42
CA LEU A 690 -2.38 31.01 -28.82
C LEU A 690 -2.78 29.66 -29.43
N GLU A 691 -1.99 29.19 -30.38
CA GLU A 691 -2.16 27.90 -31.07
C GLU A 691 -1.06 26.93 -30.65
N PHE A 692 -1.45 25.69 -30.35
CA PHE A 692 -0.55 24.61 -29.93
C PHE A 692 -0.83 23.37 -30.77
N ASP A 693 0.24 22.74 -31.26
CA ASP A 693 0.16 21.44 -31.92
C ASP A 693 -0.18 20.36 -30.88
N VAL A 694 -1.19 19.54 -31.19
CA VAL A 694 -1.60 18.40 -30.37
C VAL A 694 -1.86 17.20 -31.28
N ILE A 695 -1.83 15.99 -30.72
CA ILE A 695 -2.20 14.78 -31.43
C ILE A 695 -3.35 14.04 -30.76
N CYS A 696 -4.11 13.29 -31.55
CA CYS A 696 -5.03 12.27 -31.08
C CYS A 696 -4.52 10.90 -31.52
N LYS A 697 -4.22 10.02 -30.55
CA LYS A 697 -3.91 8.60 -30.81
C LYS A 697 -5.22 7.86 -31.03
N VAL A 698 -5.43 7.33 -32.24
CA VAL A 698 -6.67 6.67 -32.66
C VAL A 698 -6.43 5.17 -32.89
N GLU A 699 -7.19 4.31 -32.21
CA GLU A 699 -7.15 2.85 -32.40
C GLU A 699 -8.42 2.39 -33.15
N ILE A 700 -8.26 1.64 -34.25
CA ILE A 700 -9.36 1.00 -35.00
C ILE A 700 -9.22 -0.52 -34.90
N THR A 701 -10.27 -1.22 -34.47
CA THR A 701 -10.29 -2.68 -34.25
C THR A 701 -11.23 -3.41 -35.20
N ILE A 702 -11.01 -4.70 -35.52
CA ILE A 702 -11.82 -5.48 -36.49
C ILE A 702 -13.28 -5.59 -36.03
N GLN A 703 -14.24 -5.39 -36.95
CA GLN A 703 -15.68 -5.53 -36.67
C GLN A 703 -16.11 -6.98 -36.40
N ASN A 704 -16.75 -7.25 -35.26
CA ASN A 704 -17.40 -8.55 -34.99
C ASN A 704 -18.80 -8.62 -35.64
N LEU A 705 -18.96 -9.45 -36.67
CA LEU A 705 -20.19 -9.55 -37.47
C LEU A 705 -21.37 -10.21 -36.73
N ILE A 706 -21.15 -10.77 -35.54
CA ILE A 706 -22.21 -11.27 -34.67
C ILE A 706 -22.50 -10.36 -33.47
N ARG A 707 -21.86 -9.18 -33.40
CA ARG A 707 -22.06 -8.20 -32.32
C ARG A 707 -23.53 -7.83 -32.13
N GLU A 708 -24.19 -7.48 -33.23
CA GLU A 708 -25.62 -7.11 -33.27
C GLU A 708 -26.58 -8.29 -33.06
N LYS A 709 -26.05 -9.52 -33.09
CA LYS A 709 -26.78 -10.76 -32.86
C LYS A 709 -26.30 -11.47 -31.60
N ASN A 710 -25.95 -10.71 -30.56
CA ASN A 710 -25.80 -11.25 -29.21
C ASN A 710 -24.65 -12.28 -29.04
N TYR A 711 -23.46 -11.94 -29.54
CA TYR A 711 -22.27 -12.80 -29.54
C TYR A 711 -21.76 -13.29 -28.15
N GLY A 712 -22.01 -12.49 -27.11
CA GLY A 712 -21.66 -12.80 -25.71
C GLY A 712 -22.89 -13.04 -24.82
N PHE A 713 -24.05 -13.34 -25.40
CA PHE A 713 -25.28 -13.68 -24.66
C PHE A 713 -25.83 -12.59 -23.72
N GLU A 714 -25.35 -11.34 -23.81
CA GLU A 714 -25.81 -10.20 -22.99
C GLU A 714 -27.31 -9.89 -23.14
N ASP A 715 -27.90 -10.25 -24.27
CA ASP A 715 -29.33 -10.16 -24.55
C ASP A 715 -30.07 -11.50 -24.36
N GLY A 716 -29.50 -12.43 -23.59
CA GLY A 716 -30.12 -13.71 -23.27
C GLY A 716 -29.99 -14.74 -24.41
N ASP A 717 -31.09 -15.42 -24.73
CA ASP A 717 -31.20 -16.42 -25.79
C ASP A 717 -31.53 -15.83 -27.18
N LYS A 718 -31.62 -14.50 -27.28
CA LYS A 718 -31.97 -13.80 -28.51
C LYS A 718 -30.99 -14.17 -29.64
N GLU A 719 -31.55 -14.47 -30.82
CA GLU A 719 -30.87 -14.92 -32.06
C GLU A 719 -30.19 -16.32 -32.01
N TRP A 720 -29.96 -16.89 -30.83
CA TRP A 720 -29.40 -18.24 -30.67
C TRP A 720 -30.50 -19.31 -30.56
N LYS A 721 -30.37 -20.38 -31.33
CA LYS A 721 -31.20 -21.59 -31.25
C LYS A 721 -30.49 -22.64 -30.43
N PHE A 722 -31.18 -23.27 -29.49
CA PHE A 722 -30.62 -24.27 -28.59
C PHE A 722 -31.05 -25.67 -29.00
N THR A 723 -30.14 -26.64 -29.00
CA THR A 723 -30.42 -28.04 -29.37
C THR A 723 -30.11 -29.01 -28.22
N GLY A 724 -30.69 -30.21 -28.26
CA GLY A 724 -30.36 -31.31 -27.35
C GLY A 724 -30.94 -31.23 -25.93
N SER A 725 -30.44 -32.05 -25.00
CA SER A 725 -31.11 -32.41 -23.74
C SER A 725 -30.54 -31.86 -22.43
N ALA A 726 -29.41 -31.14 -22.45
CA ALA A 726 -28.77 -30.60 -21.24
C ALA A 726 -29.68 -29.67 -20.39
N ASP A 727 -29.35 -29.51 -19.10
CA ASP A 727 -30.14 -28.83 -18.06
C ASP A 727 -30.69 -27.44 -18.48
N LYS A 728 -31.82 -27.04 -17.90
CA LYS A 728 -32.68 -25.94 -18.37
C LYS A 728 -32.10 -24.52 -18.20
N ASN A 729 -30.92 -24.36 -17.61
CA ASN A 729 -30.26 -23.07 -17.37
C ASN A 729 -29.15 -22.79 -18.39
N ARG A 730 -29.51 -22.76 -19.67
CA ARG A 730 -28.55 -22.68 -20.79
C ARG A 730 -27.87 -21.33 -20.95
N ILE A 731 -28.52 -20.23 -20.59
CA ILE A 731 -27.89 -18.91 -20.50
C ILE A 731 -27.83 -18.51 -19.03
N THR A 732 -26.62 -18.28 -18.54
CA THR A 732 -26.37 -17.96 -17.13
C THR A 732 -25.69 -16.62 -16.99
N ASN A 733 -25.94 -15.93 -15.88
CA ASN A 733 -25.17 -14.76 -15.45
C ASN A 733 -24.29 -15.08 -14.24
N GLU A 734 -23.75 -16.30 -14.23
CA GLU A 734 -22.88 -16.77 -13.16
C GLU A 734 -21.47 -16.24 -13.42
N GLU A 735 -21.03 -15.27 -12.60
CA GLU A 735 -19.71 -14.59 -12.71
C GLU A 735 -18.49 -15.54 -12.80
N SER A 736 -18.66 -16.83 -12.50
CA SER A 736 -17.64 -17.87 -12.63
C SER A 736 -17.53 -18.49 -14.03
N ASN A 737 -18.56 -18.33 -14.86
CA ASN A 737 -18.79 -19.08 -16.10
C ASN A 737 -18.71 -18.22 -17.36
N GLN A 738 -18.83 -16.89 -17.23
CA GLN A 738 -18.63 -15.90 -18.30
C GLN A 738 -17.15 -15.51 -18.48
N ARG A 739 -16.77 -15.18 -19.72
CA ARG A 739 -15.42 -14.76 -20.12
C ARG A 739 -15.33 -13.23 -20.11
N THR A 740 -16.19 -12.56 -20.88
CA THR A 740 -16.45 -11.13 -20.75
C THR A 740 -17.93 -10.91 -20.47
N GLY A 741 -18.42 -9.66 -20.54
CA GLY A 741 -19.84 -9.41 -20.28
C GLY A 741 -20.39 -9.88 -18.92
N SER A 742 -21.69 -10.09 -18.90
CA SER A 742 -22.52 -10.47 -17.77
C SER A 742 -23.20 -11.83 -17.94
N TYR A 743 -23.24 -12.38 -19.15
CA TYR A 743 -23.94 -13.62 -19.50
C TYR A 743 -23.05 -14.57 -20.30
N ASN A 744 -23.39 -15.86 -20.31
CA ASN A 744 -22.69 -16.87 -21.10
C ASN A 744 -23.62 -18.06 -21.40
N TYR A 745 -23.26 -18.88 -22.39
CA TYR A 745 -23.85 -20.20 -22.57
C TYR A 745 -23.26 -21.19 -21.57
N HIS A 746 -24.08 -21.97 -20.89
CA HIS A 746 -23.68 -22.98 -19.90
C HIS A 746 -24.32 -24.32 -20.24
N PHE A 747 -23.57 -25.41 -20.03
CA PHE A 747 -24.03 -26.78 -20.25
C PHE A 747 -23.60 -27.69 -19.11
N TYR A 748 -24.53 -28.53 -18.66
CA TYR A 748 -24.34 -29.59 -17.68
C TYR A 748 -25.53 -30.55 -17.72
N ASP A 749 -25.29 -31.84 -17.51
CA ASP A 749 -26.33 -32.82 -17.19
C ASP A 749 -25.77 -33.94 -16.30
N GLY A 750 -26.61 -34.53 -15.45
CA GLY A 750 -26.22 -35.65 -14.59
C GLY A 750 -26.22 -37.00 -15.31
N SER A 751 -26.81 -37.09 -16.51
CA SER A 751 -26.75 -38.25 -17.42
C SER A 751 -26.04 -37.87 -18.72
N ASP A 752 -25.62 -38.86 -19.52
CA ASP A 752 -25.02 -38.60 -20.83
C ASP A 752 -25.92 -37.70 -21.68
N PHE A 753 -25.34 -36.66 -22.26
CA PHE A 753 -26.09 -35.62 -22.96
C PHE A 753 -25.44 -35.21 -24.26
N THR A 754 -26.27 -34.69 -25.15
CA THR A 754 -25.84 -33.91 -26.32
C THR A 754 -26.62 -32.61 -26.33
N CYS A 755 -25.94 -31.48 -26.49
CA CYS A 755 -26.55 -30.16 -26.59
C CYS A 755 -25.73 -29.24 -27.50
N GLY A 756 -26.30 -28.07 -27.81
CA GLY A 756 -25.59 -27.08 -28.58
C GLY A 756 -26.35 -25.78 -28.76
N ILE A 757 -25.70 -24.85 -29.43
CA ILE A 757 -26.25 -23.57 -29.86
C ILE A 757 -25.95 -23.33 -31.33
N GLU A 758 -26.87 -22.67 -32.02
CA GLU A 758 -26.75 -22.33 -33.44
C GLU A 758 -27.31 -20.93 -33.72
N GLN A 759 -26.67 -20.19 -34.60
CA GLN A 759 -27.17 -18.94 -35.15
C GLN A 759 -26.90 -18.86 -36.65
N SER A 760 -27.83 -18.28 -37.41
CA SER A 760 -27.69 -18.10 -38.86
C SER A 760 -27.46 -16.63 -39.22
N ILE A 761 -26.48 -16.37 -40.09
CA ILE A 761 -26.07 -15.02 -40.51
C ILE A 761 -25.96 -15.01 -42.03
N LYS A 762 -26.51 -13.97 -42.67
CA LYS A 762 -26.29 -13.72 -44.09
C LYS A 762 -25.00 -12.95 -44.26
N LEU A 763 -24.12 -13.49 -45.11
CA LEU A 763 -22.80 -12.92 -45.36
C LEU A 763 -22.67 -12.58 -46.84
N SER A 764 -21.97 -11.49 -47.10
CA SER A 764 -21.45 -11.19 -48.43
C SER A 764 -20.36 -12.20 -48.81
N ARG A 765 -19.99 -12.19 -50.09
CA ARG A 765 -18.86 -12.93 -50.61
C ARG A 765 -17.57 -12.55 -49.87
N GLY A 766 -16.81 -13.54 -49.43
CA GLY A 766 -15.59 -13.31 -48.66
C GLY A 766 -15.02 -14.57 -48.02
N ILE A 767 -13.89 -14.41 -47.37
CA ILE A 767 -13.27 -15.40 -46.49
C ILE A 767 -13.52 -14.95 -45.06
N TYR A 768 -14.00 -15.86 -44.23
CA TYR A 768 -14.38 -15.59 -42.85
C TYR A 768 -13.64 -16.49 -41.87
N LYS A 769 -13.51 -15.98 -40.64
CA LYS A 769 -13.02 -16.70 -39.48
C LYS A 769 -14.10 -16.71 -38.41
N TYR A 770 -14.42 -17.89 -37.89
CA TYR A 770 -15.38 -18.06 -36.79
C TYR A 770 -14.68 -18.71 -35.60
N GLY A 771 -14.93 -18.17 -34.41
CA GLY A 771 -14.44 -18.75 -33.18
C GLY A 771 -15.27 -18.33 -31.98
N GLY A 772 -14.87 -18.82 -30.83
CA GLY A 772 -15.54 -18.52 -29.58
C GLY A 772 -14.87 -19.27 -28.46
N TYR A 773 -15.03 -18.75 -27.25
CA TYR A 773 -14.28 -19.27 -26.13
C TYR A 773 -15.11 -20.25 -25.34
N ILE A 774 -14.56 -21.43 -25.07
CA ILE A 774 -15.26 -22.54 -24.42
C ILE A 774 -14.38 -23.10 -23.31
N GLN A 775 -14.95 -23.29 -22.13
CA GLN A 775 -14.32 -23.96 -20.99
C GLN A 775 -15.19 -25.12 -20.52
N GLY A 776 -14.62 -26.05 -19.75
CA GLY A 776 -15.37 -27.16 -19.18
C GLY A 776 -14.47 -28.31 -18.74
N GLY A 777 -15.07 -29.35 -18.18
CA GLY A 777 -14.38 -30.52 -17.68
C GLY A 777 -15.32 -31.69 -17.47
N ASP A 778 -14.76 -32.83 -17.04
CA ASP A 778 -15.49 -34.05 -16.68
C ASP A 778 -16.38 -34.63 -17.80
N CYS A 779 -16.07 -34.34 -19.06
CA CYS A 779 -16.92 -34.70 -20.20
C CYS A 779 -16.81 -36.18 -20.64
N GLY A 780 -15.88 -36.94 -20.05
CA GLY A 780 -15.63 -38.36 -20.35
C GLY A 780 -14.79 -38.59 -21.61
N ASP A 781 -14.24 -39.81 -21.76
CA ASP A 781 -13.29 -40.18 -22.83
C ASP A 781 -13.90 -40.15 -24.24
N ASN A 782 -15.24 -40.22 -24.34
CA ASN A 782 -15.99 -40.14 -25.60
C ASN A 782 -16.57 -38.74 -25.87
N ALA A 783 -16.09 -37.70 -25.17
CA ALA A 783 -16.56 -36.33 -25.38
C ALA A 783 -16.29 -35.88 -26.82
N ASN A 784 -17.30 -35.26 -27.44
CA ASN A 784 -17.19 -34.67 -28.78
C ASN A 784 -17.70 -33.24 -28.73
N ILE A 785 -16.79 -32.28 -28.62
CA ILE A 785 -17.10 -30.86 -28.44
C ILE A 785 -16.41 -30.09 -29.56
N TYR A 786 -17.18 -29.39 -30.39
CA TYR A 786 -16.65 -28.66 -31.53
C TYR A 786 -17.52 -27.45 -31.88
N ILE A 787 -16.88 -26.39 -32.36
CA ILE A 787 -17.59 -25.34 -33.08
C ILE A 787 -17.76 -25.75 -34.53
N TYR A 788 -18.79 -25.23 -35.19
CA TYR A 788 -19.02 -25.47 -36.60
C TYR A 788 -19.49 -24.21 -37.32
N ALA A 789 -19.20 -24.17 -38.62
CA ALA A 789 -19.72 -23.18 -39.55
C ALA A 789 -20.21 -23.94 -40.80
N LYS A 790 -21.45 -23.71 -41.21
CA LYS A 790 -22.12 -24.54 -42.20
C LYS A 790 -22.90 -23.69 -43.20
N THR A 791 -22.61 -23.89 -44.47
CA THR A 791 -23.44 -23.44 -45.60
C THR A 791 -24.33 -24.59 -46.06
N LYS A 792 -25.12 -24.38 -47.12
CA LYS A 792 -25.92 -25.46 -47.73
C LYS A 792 -25.05 -26.63 -48.24
N ASP A 793 -23.84 -26.33 -48.72
CA ASP A 793 -23.02 -27.27 -49.47
C ASP A 793 -21.79 -27.76 -48.68
N ILE A 794 -21.32 -26.99 -47.69
CA ILE A 794 -20.08 -27.28 -46.95
C ILE A 794 -20.29 -27.07 -45.44
N GLU A 795 -19.76 -27.99 -44.63
CA GLU A 795 -19.70 -27.90 -43.16
C GLU A 795 -18.25 -27.97 -42.69
N TYR A 796 -17.82 -26.93 -41.97
CA TYR A 796 -16.52 -26.82 -41.31
C TYR A 796 -16.69 -27.10 -39.81
N LYS A 797 -15.70 -27.76 -39.20
CA LYS A 797 -15.71 -28.10 -37.77
C LYS A 797 -14.32 -27.93 -37.19
N GLU A 798 -14.24 -27.43 -35.96
CA GLU A 798 -13.02 -27.42 -35.19
C GLU A 798 -13.32 -27.88 -33.75
N SER A 799 -12.59 -28.90 -33.30
CA SER A 799 -12.82 -29.53 -32.00
C SER A 799 -12.15 -28.75 -30.87
N ALA A 800 -12.74 -28.82 -29.68
CA ALA A 800 -12.16 -28.30 -28.45
C ALA A 800 -12.04 -29.43 -27.42
N VAL A 801 -10.84 -29.55 -26.83
CA VAL A 801 -10.61 -30.41 -25.67
C VAL A 801 -10.71 -29.55 -24.42
N LEU A 802 -11.73 -29.77 -23.61
CA LEU A 802 -11.96 -28.98 -22.41
C LEU A 802 -11.20 -29.57 -21.23
N THR A 803 -10.35 -28.76 -20.60
CA THR A 803 -9.35 -29.21 -19.63
C THR A 803 -9.59 -28.72 -18.21
N GLY A 804 -10.58 -27.85 -17.99
CA GLY A 804 -10.95 -27.41 -16.65
C GLY A 804 -11.57 -26.02 -16.58
N TRP A 805 -11.75 -25.55 -15.35
CA TRP A 805 -12.44 -24.31 -15.02
C TRP A 805 -11.55 -23.07 -15.17
N LYS A 806 -12.01 -22.12 -15.99
CA LYS A 806 -11.31 -20.95 -16.53
C LYS A 806 -10.16 -21.26 -17.48
N GLU A 807 -10.07 -22.50 -17.95
CA GLU A 807 -9.17 -22.87 -19.05
C GLU A 807 -9.92 -22.72 -20.37
N TRP A 808 -10.11 -21.47 -20.76
CA TRP A 808 -10.80 -21.11 -21.99
C TRP A 808 -10.01 -21.59 -23.21
N LYS A 809 -10.61 -22.52 -23.96
CA LYS A 809 -10.17 -22.90 -25.29
C LYS A 809 -10.82 -21.97 -26.30
N ASN A 810 -10.08 -21.65 -27.35
CA ASN A 810 -10.57 -20.86 -28.48
C ASN A 810 -10.41 -21.70 -29.73
N PRO A 811 -11.28 -22.69 -29.99
CA PRO A 811 -11.27 -23.31 -31.31
C PRO A 811 -11.63 -22.27 -32.36
N GLU A 812 -10.92 -22.30 -33.49
CA GLU A 812 -11.08 -21.33 -34.56
C GLU A 812 -11.21 -22.06 -35.89
N ILE A 813 -12.30 -21.81 -36.60
CA ILE A 813 -12.45 -22.20 -37.99
C ILE A 813 -11.98 -21.02 -38.84
N THR A 814 -10.93 -21.27 -39.62
CA THR A 814 -10.39 -20.32 -40.60
C THR A 814 -10.81 -20.72 -42.02
N ASP A 815 -10.58 -19.82 -42.98
CA ASP A 815 -10.81 -20.07 -44.40
C ASP A 815 -12.26 -20.47 -44.77
N ILE A 816 -13.26 -19.93 -44.07
CA ILE A 816 -14.68 -20.14 -44.41
C ILE A 816 -14.99 -19.33 -45.67
N VAL A 817 -15.00 -19.99 -46.82
CA VAL A 817 -15.26 -19.33 -48.10
C VAL A 817 -16.76 -19.20 -48.36
N ILE A 818 -17.22 -17.96 -48.51
CA ILE A 818 -18.55 -17.60 -49.01
C ILE A 818 -18.39 -17.11 -50.45
N SER A 819 -18.92 -17.88 -51.41
CA SER A 819 -18.71 -17.62 -52.85
C SER A 819 -19.71 -16.64 -53.46
N GLU A 820 -20.88 -16.47 -52.85
CA GLU A 820 -21.97 -15.61 -53.34
C GLU A 820 -22.47 -14.70 -52.22
N ASP A 821 -22.89 -13.49 -52.57
CA ASP A 821 -23.50 -12.57 -51.61
C ASP A 821 -24.83 -13.12 -51.07
N ASP A 822 -25.21 -12.65 -49.88
CA ASP A 822 -26.41 -13.07 -49.15
C ASP A 822 -26.47 -14.57 -48.83
N THR A 823 -25.33 -15.28 -48.88
CA THR A 823 -25.24 -16.68 -48.46
C THR A 823 -25.51 -16.80 -46.96
N GLU A 824 -26.41 -17.70 -46.59
CA GLU A 824 -26.68 -18.02 -45.19
C GLU A 824 -25.61 -18.98 -44.64
N LEU A 825 -24.88 -18.53 -43.62
CA LEU A 825 -23.96 -19.33 -42.84
C LEU A 825 -24.59 -19.60 -41.46
N SER A 826 -24.75 -20.88 -41.12
CA SER A 826 -25.09 -21.31 -39.76
C SER A 826 -23.82 -21.59 -38.98
N ILE A 827 -23.61 -20.85 -37.90
CA ILE A 827 -22.51 -21.05 -36.95
C ILE A 827 -23.04 -21.64 -35.64
N GLY A 828 -22.23 -22.42 -34.95
CA GLY A 828 -22.67 -23.00 -33.70
C GLY A 828 -21.60 -23.69 -32.88
N LEU A 829 -22.03 -24.26 -31.76
CA LEU A 829 -21.26 -25.10 -30.85
C LEU A 829 -22.07 -26.38 -30.59
N ASN A 830 -21.43 -27.52 -30.78
CA ASN A 830 -21.97 -28.84 -30.45
C ASN A 830 -21.18 -29.46 -29.29
N ILE A 831 -21.90 -30.09 -28.36
CA ILE A 831 -21.34 -30.76 -27.19
C ILE A 831 -22.02 -32.11 -27.03
N THR A 832 -21.25 -33.18 -27.08
CA THR A 832 -21.61 -34.50 -26.58
C THR A 832 -20.69 -34.86 -25.42
N ALA A 833 -21.25 -35.19 -24.26
CA ALA A 833 -20.48 -35.48 -23.05
C ALA A 833 -21.18 -36.54 -22.18
N ALA A 834 -20.38 -37.26 -21.39
CA ALA A 834 -20.89 -38.18 -20.37
C ALA A 834 -21.56 -37.42 -19.21
N GLY A 835 -22.41 -38.13 -18.44
CA GLY A 835 -23.06 -37.57 -17.26
C GLY A 835 -22.06 -37.03 -16.24
N GLY A 836 -22.28 -35.80 -15.77
CA GLY A 836 -21.36 -35.05 -14.93
C GLY A 836 -20.49 -34.03 -15.69
N GLY A 837 -20.39 -34.15 -17.01
CA GLY A 837 -19.68 -33.20 -17.86
C GLY A 837 -20.30 -31.81 -17.79
N TRP A 838 -19.47 -30.79 -17.66
CA TRP A 838 -19.91 -29.40 -17.51
C TRP A 838 -19.04 -28.45 -18.32
N GLY A 839 -19.57 -27.29 -18.67
CA GLY A 839 -18.79 -26.25 -19.31
C GLY A 839 -19.57 -24.98 -19.62
N SER A 840 -18.88 -24.01 -20.21
CA SER A 840 -19.43 -22.71 -20.57
C SER A 840 -18.79 -22.17 -21.83
N ALA A 841 -19.56 -21.47 -22.67
CA ALA A 841 -19.09 -20.81 -23.87
C ALA A 841 -19.51 -19.33 -23.90
N ASP A 842 -18.63 -18.48 -24.42
CA ASP A 842 -18.81 -17.02 -24.40
C ASP A 842 -17.93 -16.33 -25.46
N ASP A 843 -18.20 -15.05 -25.72
CA ASP A 843 -17.45 -14.19 -26.65
C ASP A 843 -17.22 -14.83 -28.03
N PHE A 844 -18.30 -15.29 -28.67
CA PHE A 844 -18.19 -15.77 -30.04
C PHE A 844 -17.82 -14.61 -30.97
N TYR A 845 -17.12 -14.89 -32.06
CA TYR A 845 -16.86 -13.88 -33.06
C TYR A 845 -16.88 -14.48 -34.46
N LEU A 846 -17.31 -13.64 -35.40
CA LEU A 846 -17.23 -13.91 -36.82
C LEU A 846 -16.60 -12.68 -37.47
N TYR A 847 -15.42 -12.86 -38.04
CA TYR A 847 -14.67 -11.81 -38.70
C TYR A 847 -14.58 -12.10 -40.19
N ARG A 848 -14.76 -11.08 -41.02
CA ARG A 848 -14.34 -11.14 -42.43
C ARG A 848 -12.84 -10.91 -42.46
N VAL A 849 -12.09 -11.81 -43.08
CA VAL A 849 -10.62 -11.79 -43.08
C VAL A 849 -10.02 -11.68 -44.49
N GLY A 850 -10.85 -11.70 -45.54
CA GLY A 850 -10.41 -11.50 -46.92
C GLY A 850 -11.55 -11.61 -47.95
N ASP A 851 -11.20 -11.46 -49.22
CA ASP A 851 -12.11 -11.65 -50.37
C ASP A 851 -12.09 -13.10 -50.87
N ALA A 852 -13.22 -13.60 -51.38
CA ALA A 852 -13.31 -14.97 -51.89
C ALA A 852 -12.68 -15.11 -53.30
N PRO A 853 -11.99 -16.23 -53.60
CA PRO A 853 -11.33 -16.46 -54.88
C PRO A 853 -12.29 -16.50 -56.08
N GLU A 854 -11.92 -15.92 -57.22
CA GLU A 854 -12.73 -15.89 -58.45
C GLU A 854 -13.00 -17.30 -59.00
N VAL A 855 -14.25 -17.58 -59.43
CA VAL A 855 -14.65 -18.90 -59.95
C VAL A 855 -14.70 -18.85 -61.48
N THR A 856 -13.78 -19.54 -62.17
CA THR A 856 -13.85 -19.76 -63.64
C THR A 856 -14.55 -21.09 -63.98
N PRO A 857 -15.59 -21.12 -64.86
CA PRO A 857 -16.38 -22.33 -65.13
C PRO A 857 -15.70 -23.31 -66.11
N THR A 858 -15.77 -24.62 -65.83
CA THR A 858 -15.26 -25.71 -66.69
C THR A 858 -16.41 -26.59 -67.21
N THR A 859 -16.45 -26.90 -68.50
CA THR A 859 -17.48 -27.72 -69.18
C THR A 859 -17.15 -29.22 -69.22
N THR A 860 -18.16 -30.06 -68.95
CA THR A 860 -18.16 -31.55 -68.90
C THR A 860 -18.35 -32.20 -70.30
N PRO A 861 -17.91 -33.48 -70.54
CA PRO A 861 -17.63 -34.01 -71.88
C PRO A 861 -18.67 -35.02 -72.45
N THR A 862 -18.51 -35.42 -73.73
CA THR A 862 -19.01 -36.69 -74.32
C THR A 862 -18.18 -37.07 -75.57
N PRO A 863 -18.24 -38.31 -76.11
CA PRO A 863 -17.08 -39.20 -76.25
C PRO A 863 -16.61 -39.37 -77.71
N SER A 864 -15.33 -39.69 -77.92
CA SER A 864 -14.89 -40.27 -79.20
C SER A 864 -13.60 -41.08 -79.08
N SER A 865 -13.52 -42.07 -79.96
CA SER A 865 -12.63 -43.23 -80.04
C SER A 865 -11.13 -42.94 -80.15
N ALA A 866 -10.35 -43.91 -79.63
CA ALA A 866 -8.90 -44.07 -79.76
C ALA A 866 -8.39 -44.04 -81.23
N PRO A 867 -7.08 -43.78 -81.47
CA PRO A 867 -6.06 -44.83 -81.34
C PRO A 867 -4.68 -44.41 -80.76
N THR A 868 -4.10 -45.34 -80.00
CA THR A 868 -2.72 -45.89 -80.02
C THR A 868 -1.51 -45.01 -80.40
N SER A 869 -0.57 -44.87 -79.46
CA SER A 869 0.84 -45.36 -79.48
C SER A 869 1.86 -44.40 -78.81
N ALA A 870 2.75 -45.00 -78.00
CA ALA A 870 3.76 -44.37 -77.13
C ALA A 870 4.91 -43.70 -77.91
N PRO A 871 5.77 -42.85 -77.28
CA PRO A 871 6.88 -43.36 -76.45
C PRO A 871 7.28 -42.50 -75.22
N THR A 872 8.22 -43.05 -74.45
CA THR A 872 8.82 -42.60 -73.18
C THR A 872 9.90 -41.51 -73.29
N SER A 873 10.08 -40.78 -72.17
CA SER A 873 11.30 -40.16 -71.56
C SER A 873 10.96 -38.75 -71.05
N SER A 874 11.60 -38.09 -70.09
CA SER A 874 12.38 -38.40 -68.88
C SER A 874 12.77 -37.03 -68.29
N LEU A 875 12.86 -36.91 -66.96
CA LEU A 875 13.62 -35.91 -66.19
C LEU A 875 13.07 -34.47 -66.02
N THR A 876 13.08 -34.11 -64.74
CA THR A 876 12.82 -32.83 -64.06
C THR A 876 13.91 -31.78 -64.29
N PRO A 877 13.55 -30.48 -64.18
CA PRO A 877 14.48 -29.53 -63.55
C PRO A 877 13.82 -28.47 -62.64
N THR A 878 14.70 -27.97 -61.77
CA THR A 878 14.72 -26.81 -60.85
C THR A 878 14.17 -25.48 -61.40
N PRO A 879 13.89 -24.48 -60.55
CA PRO A 879 13.93 -23.06 -60.94
C PRO A 879 15.18 -22.31 -60.43
N ALA A 880 15.64 -21.35 -61.24
CA ALA A 880 16.79 -20.46 -61.06
C ALA A 880 16.37 -19.09 -60.45
N VAL A 881 17.11 -18.51 -59.48
CA VAL A 881 18.09 -17.37 -59.55
C VAL A 881 17.48 -16.03 -60.02
N SER A 882 17.57 -14.86 -59.35
CA SER A 882 18.71 -14.03 -58.83
C SER A 882 18.16 -12.73 -58.15
N PRO A 883 18.95 -11.73 -57.66
CA PRO A 883 20.37 -11.69 -57.27
C PRO A 883 20.66 -11.03 -55.88
N THR A 884 21.88 -11.29 -55.37
CA THR A 884 22.51 -10.63 -54.21
C THR A 884 23.81 -9.94 -54.68
N ILE A 885 24.17 -8.80 -54.07
CA ILE A 885 25.48 -8.13 -54.20
C ILE A 885 26.31 -8.41 -52.94
N THR A 886 27.57 -8.80 -53.14
CA THR A 886 28.61 -9.16 -52.14
C THR A 886 29.49 -7.97 -51.71
N PRO A 887 30.23 -8.10 -50.59
CA PRO A 887 31.55 -7.48 -50.43
C PRO A 887 32.69 -8.51 -50.32
N VAL A 888 33.92 -8.00 -50.47
CA VAL A 888 35.17 -8.64 -50.90
C VAL A 888 36.09 -9.01 -49.71
N THR A 889 36.98 -9.99 -49.92
CA THR A 889 37.97 -10.60 -49.00
C THR A 889 39.36 -9.93 -48.95
N ASP A 890 39.94 -9.90 -47.73
CA ASP A 890 41.31 -10.21 -47.22
C ASP A 890 42.60 -9.58 -47.87
N PRO A 891 43.75 -9.43 -47.14
CA PRO A 891 44.64 -10.56 -46.77
C PRO A 891 45.34 -10.53 -45.37
N THR A 892 45.26 -11.66 -44.64
CA THR A 892 46.33 -12.49 -44.00
C THR A 892 47.68 -11.89 -43.57
N ILE A 893 48.17 -12.18 -42.33
CA ILE A 893 49.49 -12.83 -41.96
C ILE A 893 49.43 -13.43 -40.53
N THR A 894 49.91 -14.67 -40.35
CA THR A 894 50.26 -15.37 -39.08
C THR A 894 51.78 -15.63 -38.99
N PRO A 895 52.36 -15.87 -37.79
CA PRO A 895 52.74 -17.25 -37.35
C PRO A 895 52.56 -17.48 -35.82
N SER A 896 51.91 -18.55 -35.34
CA SER A 896 52.38 -19.94 -35.04
C SER A 896 53.56 -20.08 -34.07
N VAL A 897 53.30 -20.60 -32.84
CA VAL A 897 54.02 -21.71 -32.16
C VAL A 897 53.09 -22.37 -31.10
N GLU A 898 53.12 -23.71 -31.02
CA GLU A 898 52.51 -24.64 -30.01
C GLU A 898 53.60 -25.72 -29.68
N PRO A 899 53.45 -26.77 -28.82
CA PRO A 899 52.44 -27.13 -27.79
C PRO A 899 53.04 -27.81 -26.50
N THR A 900 52.18 -28.49 -25.71
CA THR A 900 52.36 -29.56 -24.66
C THR A 900 52.22 -29.08 -23.19
N GLU A 901 51.47 -29.71 -22.26
CA GLU A 901 51.12 -31.12 -21.99
C GLU A 901 49.82 -31.27 -21.10
N LYS A 902 49.18 -32.46 -21.09
CA LYS A 902 47.98 -32.93 -20.30
C LYS A 902 48.48 -33.80 -19.09
N PRO A 903 47.71 -34.55 -18.23
CA PRO A 903 46.29 -34.59 -17.76
C PRO A 903 46.07 -34.84 -16.21
N SER A 904 44.78 -34.94 -15.77
CA SER A 904 44.22 -35.90 -14.75
C SER A 904 44.67 -35.77 -13.27
N GLU A 905 43.93 -36.08 -12.18
CA GLU A 905 42.61 -36.60 -11.77
C GLU A 905 42.54 -36.33 -10.24
N ASP A 906 41.35 -36.14 -9.66
CA ASP A 906 41.14 -36.41 -8.23
C ASP A 906 39.76 -37.09 -8.05
N PRO A 907 39.61 -38.03 -7.09
CA PRO A 907 38.62 -39.09 -7.15
C PRO A 907 37.29 -38.74 -6.46
N THR A 908 36.27 -39.41 -6.97
CA THR A 908 34.97 -39.70 -6.36
C THR A 908 35.06 -40.31 -4.96
N VAL A 909 34.19 -39.92 -4.00
CA VAL A 909 33.22 -40.80 -3.31
C VAL A 909 32.01 -39.98 -2.80
N THR A 910 30.81 -40.49 -3.09
CA THR A 910 29.45 -40.08 -2.71
C THR A 910 29.16 -40.20 -1.19
N PRO A 911 28.12 -39.51 -0.66
CA PRO A 911 26.93 -40.29 -0.25
C PRO A 911 25.57 -39.62 -0.50
N THR A 912 24.66 -40.44 -1.04
CA THR A 912 23.24 -40.65 -0.71
C THR A 912 22.29 -39.46 -0.53
N ALA A 913 21.29 -39.43 -1.43
CA ALA A 913 20.17 -38.50 -1.50
C ALA A 913 19.07 -38.72 -0.43
N ALA A 914 18.44 -37.60 -0.01
CA ALA A 914 16.99 -37.37 0.13
C ALA A 914 16.72 -35.94 0.64
N PRO A 915 15.53 -35.34 0.43
CA PRO A 915 14.87 -35.01 -0.83
C PRO A 915 14.94 -33.50 -1.11
N THR A 916 14.98 -33.13 -2.40
CA THR A 916 14.98 -31.75 -2.86
C THR A 916 13.60 -31.10 -2.66
N GLU A 917 13.44 -30.22 -1.67
CA GLU A 917 12.41 -29.18 -1.71
C GLU A 917 12.99 -27.95 -2.44
N THR A 918 12.74 -27.87 -3.74
CA THR A 918 12.84 -26.62 -4.50
C THR A 918 11.76 -25.66 -4.02
N LYS A 919 12.11 -24.49 -3.45
CA LYS A 919 11.15 -23.41 -3.18
C LYS A 919 11.39 -22.25 -4.14
N GLU A 920 10.60 -22.25 -5.21
CA GLU A 920 10.23 -21.06 -5.99
C GLU A 920 9.65 -19.99 -5.04
N LYS A 921 10.25 -18.80 -5.00
CA LYS A 921 9.61 -17.60 -4.42
C LYS A 921 9.66 -16.49 -5.45
N ASN A 922 8.74 -16.53 -6.42
CA ASN A 922 8.31 -15.35 -7.21
C ASN A 922 7.04 -15.66 -8.05
N GLN A 923 6.13 -16.52 -7.55
CA GLN A 923 4.85 -16.81 -8.21
C GLN A 923 3.66 -16.47 -7.30
N PRO A 924 2.60 -15.83 -7.83
CA PRO A 924 1.38 -15.60 -7.06
C PRO A 924 0.80 -16.93 -6.57
N ALA A 925 0.40 -16.97 -5.29
CA ALA A 925 -0.35 -18.09 -4.72
C ALA A 925 -1.49 -18.54 -5.64
N GLU A 926 -1.71 -19.84 -5.74
CA GLU A 926 -2.64 -20.45 -6.68
C GLU A 926 -4.08 -19.93 -6.52
N LYS A 927 -4.81 -19.94 -7.62
CA LYS A 927 -6.17 -19.42 -7.65
C LYS A 927 -7.05 -20.32 -6.78
N GLY A 928 -7.78 -19.73 -5.85
CA GLY A 928 -8.55 -20.44 -4.84
C GLY A 928 -7.84 -20.55 -3.50
N THR A 929 -6.54 -20.28 -3.42
CA THR A 929 -5.83 -20.18 -2.14
C THR A 929 -6.50 -19.14 -1.26
N VAL A 930 -6.84 -19.54 -0.03
CA VAL A 930 -7.37 -18.63 0.97
C VAL A 930 -6.19 -17.96 1.66
N ILE A 931 -5.96 -16.72 1.29
CA ILE A 931 -4.94 -15.86 1.90
C ILE A 931 -5.53 -15.28 3.18
N LYS A 932 -4.85 -15.48 4.31
CA LYS A 932 -5.07 -14.68 5.52
C LYS A 932 -4.18 -13.44 5.42
N TYR A 933 -4.80 -12.27 5.23
CA TYR A 933 -4.05 -11.02 5.12
C TYR A 933 -3.58 -10.57 6.49
N LYS A 934 -2.27 -10.66 6.74
CA LYS A 934 -1.66 -10.51 8.07
C LYS A 934 -2.05 -9.20 8.76
N ASN A 935 -2.08 -8.07 8.04
CA ASN A 935 -2.36 -6.74 8.61
C ASN A 935 -3.80 -6.59 9.16
N SER A 936 -4.73 -7.48 8.84
CA SER A 936 -6.13 -7.35 9.29
C SER A 936 -6.78 -8.65 9.77
N GLY A 937 -6.09 -9.79 9.64
CA GLY A 937 -6.65 -11.13 9.86
C GLY A 937 -7.80 -11.52 8.92
N ASN A 938 -8.14 -10.66 7.95
CA ASN A 938 -9.22 -10.91 7.01
C ASN A 938 -8.81 -11.98 6.00
N SER A 939 -9.75 -12.85 5.65
CA SER A 939 -9.52 -13.86 4.63
C SER A 939 -9.88 -13.33 3.26
N TYR A 940 -8.99 -13.56 2.32
CA TYR A 940 -9.16 -13.29 0.91
C TYR A 940 -9.03 -14.61 0.17
N VAL A 941 -9.69 -14.75 -0.97
CA VAL A 941 -9.48 -15.88 -1.86
C VAL A 941 -8.82 -15.36 -3.12
N VAL A 942 -7.70 -15.97 -3.53
CA VAL A 942 -7.06 -15.64 -4.80
C VAL A 942 -8.05 -15.91 -5.93
N THR A 943 -8.34 -14.88 -6.71
CA THR A 943 -9.22 -14.95 -7.88
C THR A 943 -8.46 -14.97 -9.21
N SER A 944 -7.18 -14.55 -9.21
CA SER A 944 -6.23 -14.70 -10.30
C SER A 944 -4.82 -14.85 -9.75
N SER A 945 -4.08 -15.85 -10.26
CA SER A 945 -2.64 -16.04 -10.02
C SER A 945 -1.79 -15.59 -11.20
N ASP A 946 -2.35 -14.78 -12.10
CA ASP A 946 -1.62 -14.14 -13.19
C ASP A 946 -0.48 -13.29 -12.60
N VAL A 947 0.76 -13.59 -13.00
CA VAL A 947 1.98 -12.90 -12.55
C VAL A 947 1.91 -11.40 -12.85
N LYS A 948 1.24 -10.98 -13.94
CA LYS A 948 1.10 -9.57 -14.32
C LYS A 948 -0.05 -8.85 -13.61
N ASN A 949 -1.11 -9.58 -13.24
CA ASN A 949 -2.31 -9.01 -12.60
C ASN A 949 -2.97 -9.97 -11.61
N PRO A 950 -2.33 -10.26 -10.47
CA PRO A 950 -2.90 -11.16 -9.49
C PRO A 950 -4.05 -10.44 -8.76
N THR A 951 -5.14 -11.16 -8.48
CA THR A 951 -6.34 -10.57 -7.87
C THR A 951 -6.90 -11.45 -6.77
N VAL A 952 -7.63 -10.83 -5.83
CA VAL A 952 -8.33 -11.53 -4.75
C VAL A 952 -9.76 -11.01 -4.56
N SER A 953 -10.59 -11.85 -3.94
CA SER A 953 -11.90 -11.45 -3.41
C SER A 953 -11.89 -11.50 -1.89
N TYR A 954 -12.47 -10.49 -1.24
CA TYR A 954 -12.63 -10.45 0.21
C TYR A 954 -13.61 -11.54 0.66
N LYS A 955 -13.10 -12.62 1.26
CA LYS A 955 -13.84 -13.84 1.55
C LYS A 955 -14.64 -13.73 2.84
N LYS A 956 -14.01 -13.27 3.93
CA LYS A 956 -14.65 -13.07 5.24
C LYS A 956 -13.75 -12.22 6.15
N PRO A 957 -14.32 -11.46 7.11
CA PRO A 957 -13.54 -10.82 8.16
C PRO A 957 -12.86 -11.84 9.08
N LYS A 958 -11.85 -11.41 9.86
CA LYS A 958 -11.20 -12.21 10.92
C LYS A 958 -12.25 -12.92 11.79
N ASN A 959 -13.28 -12.20 12.23
CA ASN A 959 -14.41 -12.73 12.97
C ASN A 959 -15.75 -12.02 12.60
N LYS A 960 -16.90 -12.59 13.01
CA LYS A 960 -18.23 -11.99 12.76
C LYS A 960 -18.62 -10.85 13.73
N LYS A 961 -17.77 -10.53 14.71
CA LYS A 961 -17.98 -9.47 15.72
C LYS A 961 -17.52 -8.08 15.24
N VAL A 962 -16.85 -8.01 14.09
CA VAL A 962 -16.40 -6.75 13.45
C VAL A 962 -17.45 -5.63 13.50
N THR A 963 -17.04 -4.45 13.97
CA THR A 963 -17.93 -3.26 14.07
C THR A 963 -17.71 -2.27 12.92
N LYS A 964 -16.52 -2.24 12.31
CA LYS A 964 -16.20 -1.48 11.10
C LYS A 964 -15.28 -2.32 10.23
N VAL A 965 -15.43 -2.26 8.91
CA VAL A 965 -14.55 -2.98 7.97
C VAL A 965 -14.14 -2.09 6.81
N ILE A 966 -12.87 -2.15 6.44
CA ILE A 966 -12.35 -1.62 5.18
C ILE A 966 -12.03 -2.82 4.30
N VAL A 967 -12.67 -2.90 3.14
CA VAL A 967 -12.25 -3.76 2.04
C VAL A 967 -11.28 -2.91 1.21
N PRO A 968 -9.96 -3.18 1.24
CA PRO A 968 -8.97 -2.31 0.62
C PRO A 968 -9.00 -2.40 -0.91
N LYS A 969 -8.24 -1.53 -1.61
CA LYS A 969 -8.08 -1.60 -3.08
C LYS A 969 -7.17 -2.76 -3.49
N ASN A 970 -6.13 -3.02 -2.70
CA ASN A 970 -5.12 -4.05 -2.90
C ASN A 970 -4.79 -4.72 -1.56
N ILE A 971 -4.21 -5.92 -1.60
CA ILE A 971 -3.51 -6.53 -0.46
C ILE A 971 -2.16 -7.08 -0.93
N VAL A 972 -1.19 -7.18 -0.03
CA VAL A 972 0.11 -7.81 -0.31
C VAL A 972 0.19 -9.16 0.40
N TYR A 973 0.58 -10.21 -0.32
CA TYR A 973 0.79 -11.55 0.24
C TYR A 973 1.96 -12.22 -0.45
N GLY A 974 2.94 -12.71 0.33
CA GLY A 974 4.14 -13.35 -0.21
C GLY A 974 4.98 -12.44 -1.11
N GLY A 975 5.03 -11.14 -0.83
CA GLY A 975 5.72 -10.15 -1.68
C GLY A 975 4.94 -9.69 -2.92
N ILE A 976 3.77 -10.29 -3.19
CA ILE A 976 2.99 -10.03 -4.40
C ILE A 976 1.73 -9.22 -4.08
N THR A 977 1.48 -8.16 -4.85
CA THR A 977 0.33 -7.25 -4.69
C THR A 977 -0.89 -7.75 -5.45
N TYR A 978 -1.94 -8.16 -4.74
CA TYR A 978 -3.21 -8.59 -5.31
C TYR A 978 -4.23 -7.45 -5.32
N LYS A 979 -4.87 -7.18 -6.48
CA LYS A 979 -6.02 -6.28 -6.57
C LYS A 979 -7.26 -6.91 -5.91
N VAL A 980 -7.91 -6.22 -4.98
CA VAL A 980 -9.17 -6.69 -4.36
C VAL A 980 -10.33 -6.29 -5.26
N THR A 981 -10.84 -7.26 -6.02
CA THR A 981 -11.83 -7.00 -7.06
C THR A 981 -13.27 -7.29 -6.61
N ALA A 982 -13.47 -8.01 -5.51
CA ALA A 982 -14.81 -8.38 -5.05
C ALA A 982 -14.96 -8.48 -3.53
N ILE A 983 -16.21 -8.35 -3.07
CA ILE A 983 -16.67 -8.82 -1.75
C ILE A 983 -17.44 -10.12 -1.97
N ASP A 984 -16.94 -11.21 -1.40
CA ASP A 984 -17.42 -12.54 -1.72
C ASP A 984 -18.82 -12.85 -1.15
N SER A 985 -19.41 -13.94 -1.64
CA SER A 985 -20.74 -14.34 -1.20
C SER A 985 -20.74 -14.64 0.30
N ASN A 986 -21.72 -14.11 1.01
CA ASN A 986 -21.84 -14.22 2.47
C ASN A 986 -20.66 -13.66 3.27
N ALA A 987 -19.77 -12.85 2.68
CA ALA A 987 -18.53 -12.41 3.34
C ALA A 987 -18.75 -11.81 4.73
N PHE A 988 -19.80 -11.01 4.89
CA PHE A 988 -20.23 -10.45 6.17
C PHE A 988 -21.58 -11.01 6.65
N SER A 989 -22.09 -12.08 6.04
CA SER A 989 -23.40 -12.63 6.40
C SER A 989 -23.48 -12.96 7.90
N GLY A 990 -24.43 -12.34 8.58
CA GLY A 990 -24.64 -12.49 10.02
C GLY A 990 -23.65 -11.71 10.90
N CYS A 991 -22.86 -10.77 10.36
CA CYS A 991 -22.04 -9.85 11.16
C CYS A 991 -22.94 -8.81 11.86
N LYS A 992 -23.68 -9.24 12.88
CA LYS A 992 -24.72 -8.44 13.55
C LYS A 992 -24.18 -7.18 14.23
N LYS A 993 -22.89 -7.15 14.60
CA LYS A 993 -22.21 -6.00 15.22
C LYS A 993 -21.67 -4.97 14.22
N LEU A 994 -21.59 -5.31 12.92
CA LEU A 994 -21.03 -4.46 11.87
C LEU A 994 -21.85 -3.18 11.68
N LYS A 995 -21.25 -2.00 11.92
CA LYS A 995 -21.86 -0.67 11.85
C LYS A 995 -21.51 0.09 10.57
N LYS A 996 -20.28 -0.06 10.05
CA LYS A 996 -19.79 0.64 8.86
C LYS A 996 -18.92 -0.26 7.99
N VAL A 997 -19.08 -0.17 6.67
CA VAL A 997 -18.19 -0.81 5.70
C VAL A 997 -17.69 0.24 4.71
N THR A 998 -16.40 0.22 4.41
CA THR A 998 -15.81 0.97 3.30
C THR A 998 -15.34 -0.02 2.23
N VAL A 999 -15.76 0.20 0.98
CA VAL A 999 -15.45 -0.65 -0.17
C VAL A 999 -14.42 0.06 -1.04
N GLY A 1000 -13.27 -0.59 -1.26
CA GLY A 1000 -12.11 -0.07 -2.00
C GLY A 1000 -12.41 0.24 -3.47
N SER A 1001 -11.52 1.00 -4.11
CA SER A 1001 -11.72 1.53 -5.46
C SER A 1001 -11.72 0.47 -6.56
N ASN A 1002 -11.00 -0.63 -6.37
CA ASN A 1002 -10.86 -1.72 -7.35
C ASN A 1002 -12.01 -2.74 -7.31
N VAL A 1003 -12.92 -2.63 -6.34
CA VAL A 1003 -14.01 -3.60 -6.17
C VAL A 1003 -15.04 -3.42 -7.28
N THR A 1004 -15.14 -4.41 -8.16
CA THR A 1004 -16.09 -4.48 -9.27
C THR A 1004 -17.37 -5.21 -8.90
N SER A 1005 -17.38 -6.06 -7.84
CA SER A 1005 -18.60 -6.74 -7.39
C SER A 1005 -18.78 -6.85 -5.88
N ILE A 1006 -20.05 -6.76 -5.43
CA ILE A 1006 -20.49 -7.12 -4.07
C ILE A 1006 -21.43 -8.32 -4.20
N LYS A 1007 -20.99 -9.53 -3.86
CA LYS A 1007 -21.72 -10.77 -4.22
C LYS A 1007 -22.94 -11.07 -3.32
N LYS A 1008 -23.62 -12.18 -3.61
CA LYS A 1008 -24.89 -12.60 -2.99
C LYS A 1008 -24.75 -12.67 -1.47
N ASN A 1009 -25.75 -12.15 -0.77
CA ASN A 1009 -25.80 -12.13 0.70
C ASN A 1009 -24.58 -11.49 1.40
N ALA A 1010 -23.74 -10.72 0.70
CA ALA A 1010 -22.48 -10.20 1.25
C ALA A 1010 -22.64 -9.57 2.65
N PHE A 1011 -23.71 -8.79 2.90
CA PHE A 1011 -24.05 -8.18 4.19
C PHE A 1011 -25.38 -8.68 4.76
N LYS A 1012 -25.85 -9.86 4.34
CA LYS A 1012 -27.15 -10.38 4.77
C LYS A 1012 -27.19 -10.52 6.30
N GLY A 1013 -28.19 -9.92 6.94
CA GLY A 1013 -28.36 -10.00 8.40
C GLY A 1013 -27.34 -9.19 9.23
N CYS A 1014 -26.58 -8.26 8.62
CA CYS A 1014 -25.77 -7.29 9.37
C CYS A 1014 -26.65 -6.21 10.00
N THR A 1015 -27.43 -6.56 11.03
CA THR A 1015 -28.53 -5.73 11.53
C THR A 1015 -28.12 -4.35 12.04
N LYS A 1016 -26.88 -4.18 12.55
CA LYS A 1016 -26.33 -2.88 12.98
C LYS A 1016 -25.68 -2.05 11.85
N LEU A 1017 -25.62 -2.54 10.60
CA LEU A 1017 -24.88 -1.87 9.51
C LEU A 1017 -25.63 -0.64 9.04
N LYS A 1018 -25.13 0.54 9.46
CA LYS A 1018 -25.71 1.86 9.22
C LYS A 1018 -25.09 2.58 8.03
N THR A 1019 -23.83 2.29 7.68
CA THR A 1019 -23.14 3.01 6.59
C THR A 1019 -22.38 2.03 5.69
N ILE A 1020 -22.64 2.09 4.38
CA ILE A 1020 -21.83 1.43 3.36
C ILE A 1020 -21.24 2.53 2.50
N ASN A 1021 -19.92 2.70 2.54
CA ASN A 1021 -19.18 3.72 1.80
C ASN A 1021 -18.46 3.08 0.63
N ILE A 1022 -18.94 3.28 -0.59
CA ILE A 1022 -18.38 2.70 -1.80
C ILE A 1022 -17.44 3.74 -2.42
N LYS A 1023 -16.13 3.45 -2.44
CA LYS A 1023 -15.13 4.26 -3.15
C LYS A 1023 -14.97 3.85 -4.61
N SER A 1024 -15.32 2.60 -4.95
CA SER A 1024 -15.27 2.10 -6.33
C SER A 1024 -16.10 2.94 -7.29
N LYS A 1025 -15.46 3.38 -8.38
CA LYS A 1025 -16.11 3.96 -9.58
C LYS A 1025 -16.40 2.87 -10.63
N VAL A 1026 -15.90 1.66 -10.42
CA VAL A 1026 -15.95 0.51 -11.35
C VAL A 1026 -16.83 -0.64 -10.83
N LEU A 1027 -17.63 -0.42 -9.78
CA LEU A 1027 -18.60 -1.41 -9.29
C LEU A 1027 -19.63 -1.70 -10.38
N LYS A 1028 -19.58 -2.92 -10.91
CA LYS A 1028 -20.43 -3.43 -12.00
C LYS A 1028 -21.64 -4.19 -11.45
N SER A 1029 -21.49 -4.95 -10.35
CA SER A 1029 -22.55 -5.82 -9.84
C SER A 1029 -22.78 -5.74 -8.32
N VAL A 1030 -24.04 -5.94 -7.92
CA VAL A 1030 -24.46 -6.18 -6.53
C VAL A 1030 -25.34 -7.41 -6.52
N GLY A 1031 -25.04 -8.39 -5.68
CA GLY A 1031 -25.67 -9.70 -5.65
C GLY A 1031 -27.04 -9.71 -4.98
N ARG A 1032 -27.85 -10.73 -5.28
CA ARG A 1032 -29.17 -10.92 -4.66
C ARG A 1032 -29.04 -10.94 -3.13
N ASN A 1033 -29.92 -10.23 -2.43
CA ASN A 1033 -29.92 -10.08 -0.98
C ASN A 1033 -28.61 -9.54 -0.36
N ALA A 1034 -27.71 -8.93 -1.14
CA ALA A 1034 -26.42 -8.43 -0.65
C ALA A 1034 -26.55 -7.55 0.59
N ILE A 1035 -27.61 -6.73 0.69
CA ILE A 1035 -27.88 -5.89 1.86
C ILE A 1035 -29.19 -6.25 2.58
N LYS A 1036 -29.68 -7.49 2.40
CA LYS A 1036 -30.95 -7.91 3.03
C LYS A 1036 -30.77 -8.03 4.54
N GLY A 1037 -31.55 -7.28 5.31
CA GLY A 1037 -31.54 -7.35 6.77
C GLY A 1037 -30.46 -6.48 7.43
N ILE A 1038 -29.87 -5.52 6.69
CA ILE A 1038 -29.08 -4.44 7.31
C ILE A 1038 -29.98 -3.40 7.98
N ASN A 1039 -29.40 -2.39 8.66
CA ASN A 1039 -30.17 -1.35 9.33
C ASN A 1039 -31.16 -0.67 8.38
N LYS A 1040 -32.45 -0.59 8.77
CA LYS A 1040 -33.50 0.00 7.93
C LYS A 1040 -33.24 1.45 7.51
N LYS A 1041 -32.44 2.22 8.26
CA LYS A 1041 -32.04 3.61 7.98
C LYS A 1041 -30.61 3.71 7.41
N ALA A 1042 -30.06 2.62 6.88
CA ALA A 1042 -28.68 2.63 6.37
C ALA A 1042 -28.47 3.68 5.27
N VAL A 1043 -27.27 4.26 5.27
CA VAL A 1043 -26.80 5.22 4.27
C VAL A 1043 -25.77 4.54 3.38
N ILE A 1044 -26.03 4.52 2.08
CA ILE A 1044 -25.09 4.03 1.06
C ILE A 1044 -24.44 5.27 0.43
N LYS A 1045 -23.18 5.52 0.76
CA LYS A 1045 -22.39 6.59 0.14
C LYS A 1045 -21.68 6.05 -1.10
N VAL A 1046 -21.71 6.80 -2.20
CA VAL A 1046 -21.16 6.41 -3.51
C VAL A 1046 -20.49 7.59 -4.20
N PRO A 1047 -19.59 7.38 -5.18
CA PRO A 1047 -18.99 8.47 -5.93
C PRO A 1047 -20.05 9.34 -6.61
N SER A 1048 -19.84 10.66 -6.62
CA SER A 1048 -20.80 11.65 -7.13
C SER A 1048 -21.26 11.33 -8.57
N SER A 1049 -20.32 10.96 -9.45
CA SER A 1049 -20.56 10.57 -10.84
C SER A 1049 -21.32 9.26 -11.02
N LYS A 1050 -21.29 8.36 -10.03
CA LYS A 1050 -21.93 7.03 -10.09
C LYS A 1050 -23.25 6.96 -9.31
N LEU A 1051 -23.70 8.06 -8.70
CA LEU A 1051 -24.91 8.09 -7.86
C LEU A 1051 -26.16 7.53 -8.54
N LYS A 1052 -26.42 7.93 -9.80
CA LYS A 1052 -27.59 7.45 -10.57
C LYS A 1052 -27.45 5.95 -10.90
N ALA A 1053 -26.28 5.55 -11.40
CA ALA A 1053 -25.98 4.18 -11.78
C ALA A 1053 -26.08 3.21 -10.58
N TYR A 1054 -25.48 3.55 -9.43
CA TYR A 1054 -25.48 2.67 -8.26
C TYR A 1054 -26.83 2.65 -7.56
N LYS A 1055 -27.60 3.75 -7.58
CA LYS A 1055 -29.01 3.70 -7.19
C LYS A 1055 -29.78 2.65 -7.99
N LYS A 1056 -29.55 2.54 -9.31
CA LYS A 1056 -30.15 1.50 -10.17
C LYS A 1056 -29.61 0.10 -9.82
N LEU A 1057 -28.32 -0.02 -9.60
CA LEU A 1057 -27.64 -1.30 -9.30
C LEU A 1057 -28.13 -1.97 -8.01
N PHE A 1058 -28.50 -1.18 -7.00
CA PHE A 1058 -29.06 -1.67 -5.73
C PHE A 1058 -30.59 -1.85 -5.73
N LYS A 1059 -31.29 -1.60 -6.86
CA LYS A 1059 -32.75 -1.82 -6.98
C LYS A 1059 -33.11 -3.31 -6.93
N THR A 1060 -34.40 -3.59 -6.70
CA THR A 1060 -35.11 -4.88 -6.74
C THR A 1060 -34.26 -6.15 -6.54
N GLY A 1061 -34.47 -6.82 -5.40
CA GLY A 1061 -33.85 -8.12 -5.11
C GLY A 1061 -32.49 -8.06 -4.41
N LYS A 1062 -31.92 -6.87 -4.15
CA LYS A 1062 -30.64 -6.71 -3.40
C LYS A 1062 -30.82 -6.50 -1.90
N GLY A 1063 -32.06 -6.33 -1.42
CA GLY A 1063 -32.39 -6.10 -0.01
C GLY A 1063 -32.54 -4.63 0.39
N LEU A 1064 -32.49 -3.71 -0.57
CA LEU A 1064 -32.70 -2.27 -0.37
C LEU A 1064 -34.12 -1.99 0.14
N LYS A 1065 -34.24 -1.17 1.19
CA LYS A 1065 -35.53 -0.68 1.72
C LYS A 1065 -35.75 0.78 1.36
N LYS A 1066 -37.02 1.21 1.21
CA LYS A 1066 -37.41 2.60 0.90
C LYS A 1066 -36.82 3.63 1.88
N THR A 1067 -36.58 3.24 3.13
CA THR A 1067 -36.04 4.10 4.20
C THR A 1067 -34.51 4.27 4.16
N MET A 1068 -33.79 3.52 3.32
CA MET A 1068 -32.35 3.67 3.15
C MET A 1068 -32.04 4.85 2.21
N LYS A 1069 -30.95 5.57 2.49
CA LYS A 1069 -30.58 6.78 1.73
C LYS A 1069 -29.30 6.57 0.94
N PHE A 1070 -29.24 7.12 -0.26
CA PHE A 1070 -27.99 7.28 -1.01
C PHE A 1070 -27.44 8.69 -0.83
N LYS A 1071 -26.14 8.82 -0.56
CA LYS A 1071 -25.44 10.11 -0.48
C LYS A 1071 -24.21 10.09 -1.40
N LYS A 1072 -23.79 11.27 -1.86
CA LYS A 1072 -22.49 11.43 -2.52
C LYS A 1072 -21.38 11.31 -1.47
N ASN A 1073 -20.24 10.75 -1.85
CA ASN A 1073 -19.01 10.97 -1.10
C ASN A 1073 -18.69 12.47 -1.20
N SER A 1074 -18.41 13.10 -0.05
CA SER A 1074 -17.80 14.43 0.01
C SER A 1074 -16.36 14.33 -0.45
#